data_AF-A0AAW2CSG8-F1
#
_entry.id   AF-A0AAW2CSG8-F1
#
_cell.length_a   1.000
_cell.length_b   1.000
_cell.length_c   1.000
_cell.angle_alpha   90.00
_cell.angle_beta   90.00
_cell.angle_gamma   90.00
#
_symmetry.space_group_name_H-M   'P 1'
#
loop_
_entity.id
_entity.type
_entity.pdbx_description
1 polymer ?
#
loop_
_entity_poly.entity_id
_entity_poly.type
_entity_poly.pdbx_seq_one_letter_code
_entity_poly.pdbx_strand_id
1 'polypeptide(L)'
;MRGPLGAVIGRYPSSDGNTQMGGIIRHNRKCRDIAFLVIFIAFWVAMIVNSSFGFNQGNPLRLTYGLDYKGNVCGDKNAQPGLRQLELRYWLNPNQVYQSGLKGSEFKLANARSICLLDCPFASEDQLNWVCDYPDGDIHLSMDDWIDRNYDYYEFLTPEMRNSSLQLQGPCYPVIFPSVNVYWSCQYIARASNISLRHWQQMGGVNINEDIIIDKSIHRSINSRSSVLKRYMADIGKAWPVLIVCGGFLPLFLSVIWLLMIRHFVAAMPWVTVALFNVLIVSVTMFYYLKAGWIGNDAISPIIGEHDPYIRIFGREIHHIRAVAVLMTFIMIVAVLTSIAIVRRILMATSVLKVAAKVIGEVQALIIFPIIPYTILAIFYMFWFSAALHLFSSGQVVQNDCNTNCCAYDLVSKRVNCDHCCGYSIHYTPHIGVAILFHLFGCYWATQFFIACSSTVIAGSVASYYWARGETSPEIPFLPVFSSMKRLMRYSLGSAALGSLIVSFVESIRFMLESIRRKLKVSSTTPHSYIGKAAFHSSRFCFRCIEWTIKSVNRNAYIMIAITGKSFCKASAIATELIINNILRIGRVNVIGDVILFLGKLCVSLSSALFAFLMLDTHKYRSAHNKISSPVFPVVVCWGLGYVVATLFFAVVEMSIDTIILSFCQDSEEHQGTAQYAPPLLIETLNDQNEMQRLTQGPH
;
A
#
# COMPACT_ATOMS: atom_id res chain seq x y z
N MET A 1 -7.77 -1.38 59.58
CA MET A 1 -8.24 -2.53 58.79
C MET A 1 -9.51 -2.12 58.04
N ARG A 2 -9.55 -2.39 56.72
CA ARG A 2 -10.70 -2.33 55.79
C ARG A 2 -11.78 -1.25 56.01
N GLY A 3 -11.71 -0.19 55.23
CA GLY A 3 -12.85 0.68 54.92
C GLY A 3 -13.60 0.19 53.66
N PRO A 4 -14.94 0.21 53.64
CA PRO A 4 -15.76 -0.28 52.53
C PRO A 4 -16.04 0.80 51.47
N LEU A 5 -16.41 0.31 50.28
CA LEU A 5 -16.93 1.08 49.14
C LEU A 5 -18.16 1.93 49.51
N GLY A 6 -18.20 3.17 49.03
CA GLY A 6 -19.38 4.03 49.04
C GLY A 6 -19.32 5.04 47.91
N ALA A 7 -20.23 4.92 46.96
CA ALA A 7 -20.45 5.89 45.88
C ALA A 7 -20.88 7.24 46.46
N VAL A 8 -20.25 8.33 46.02
CA VAL A 8 -20.74 9.69 46.30
C VAL A 8 -20.99 10.41 44.99
N ILE A 9 -22.28 10.44 44.65
CA ILE A 9 -22.91 11.35 43.70
C ILE A 9 -22.80 12.77 44.29
N GLY A 10 -22.05 13.65 43.64
CA GLY A 10 -21.94 15.07 44.00
C GLY A 10 -23.03 15.91 43.32
N ARG A 11 -23.78 16.65 44.15
CA ARG A 11 -24.98 17.46 43.87
C ARG A 11 -24.75 18.70 42.98
N TYR A 12 -25.85 19.20 42.42
CA TYR A 12 -26.07 20.53 41.84
C TYR A 12 -25.92 21.68 42.88
N PRO A 13 -25.81 22.95 42.44
CA PRO A 13 -24.94 23.97 43.04
C PRO A 13 -25.61 24.82 44.13
N SER A 14 -24.77 25.44 44.98
CA SER A 14 -25.13 26.55 45.85
C SER A 14 -25.01 27.88 45.09
N SER A 15 -26.02 28.74 45.25
CA SER A 15 -25.98 30.13 44.84
C SER A 15 -25.03 30.90 45.74
N ASP A 16 -23.98 31.48 45.16
CA ASP A 16 -23.39 32.72 45.64
C ASP A 16 -22.74 33.45 44.45
N GLY A 17 -23.12 34.72 44.31
CA GLY A 17 -22.77 35.59 43.19
C GLY A 17 -21.33 36.06 43.24
N ASN A 18 -20.40 35.16 42.93
CA ASN A 18 -19.05 35.53 42.54
C ASN A 18 -18.75 34.90 41.17
N THR A 19 -18.31 35.71 40.23
CA THR A 19 -18.07 35.38 38.82
C THR A 19 -17.09 34.21 38.73
N GLN A 20 -17.62 32.99 38.64
CA GLN A 20 -16.83 31.80 38.38
C GLN A 20 -16.24 31.93 36.96
N MET A 21 -14.96 32.29 36.86
CA MET A 21 -14.13 31.95 35.70
C MET A 21 -13.98 30.43 35.69
N GLY A 22 -14.99 29.75 35.13
CA GLY A 22 -15.00 28.30 35.00
C GLY A 22 -13.96 27.83 34.00
N GLY A 23 -13.22 26.77 34.35
CA GLY A 23 -12.20 26.16 33.52
C GLY A 23 -12.59 26.05 32.03
N ILE A 24 -11.69 26.51 31.17
CA ILE A 24 -11.88 26.73 29.73
C ILE A 24 -12.20 25.43 28.96
N ILE A 25 -11.80 24.28 29.49
CA ILE A 25 -12.31 22.98 29.03
C ILE A 25 -13.76 22.85 29.50
N ARG A 26 -14.72 23.26 28.65
CA ARG A 26 -16.15 23.13 28.95
C ARG A 26 -16.48 21.73 29.45
N HIS A 27 -16.88 21.62 30.71
CA HIS A 27 -17.30 20.38 31.36
C HIS A 27 -18.73 19.96 30.94
N ASN A 28 -19.60 20.92 30.58
CA ASN A 28 -20.95 20.65 30.05
C ASN A 28 -20.94 20.44 28.53
N ARG A 29 -20.52 19.26 28.08
CA ARG A 29 -20.51 18.87 26.65
C ARG A 29 -21.76 18.08 26.26
N LYS A 30 -22.15 18.19 24.99
CA LYS A 30 -23.21 17.40 24.33
C LYS A 30 -22.61 16.65 23.15
N CYS A 31 -23.17 15.48 22.81
CA CYS A 31 -22.76 14.73 21.62
C CYS A 31 -22.97 15.57 20.35
N ARG A 32 -21.98 15.57 19.45
CA ARG A 32 -22.00 16.36 18.21
C ARG A 32 -21.97 15.48 16.97
N ASP A 33 -22.64 15.94 15.92
CA ASP A 33 -22.59 15.36 14.57
C ASP A 33 -22.95 13.85 14.52
N ILE A 34 -23.91 13.41 15.36
CA ILE A 34 -24.29 11.99 15.53
C ILE A 34 -24.72 11.34 14.20
N ALA A 35 -25.39 12.07 13.32
CA ALA A 35 -25.80 11.56 12.02
C ALA A 35 -24.61 11.02 11.20
N PHE A 36 -23.46 11.69 11.24
CA PHE A 36 -22.26 11.24 10.54
C PHE A 36 -21.60 10.03 11.21
N LEU A 37 -21.75 9.87 12.53
CA LEU A 37 -21.37 8.64 13.21
C LEU A 37 -22.24 7.45 12.75
N VAL A 38 -23.55 7.66 12.60
CA VAL A 38 -24.47 6.62 12.08
C VAL A 38 -24.10 6.26 10.64
N ILE A 39 -23.80 7.24 9.78
CA ILE A 39 -23.34 7.00 8.41
C ILE A 39 -22.03 6.20 8.39
N PHE A 40 -21.07 6.54 9.25
CA PHE A 40 -19.82 5.80 9.38
C PHE A 40 -20.07 4.33 9.77
N ILE A 41 -20.92 4.08 10.78
CA ILE A 41 -21.28 2.71 11.19
C ILE A 41 -21.97 1.96 10.05
N ALA A 42 -22.94 2.57 9.37
CA ALA A 42 -23.65 1.95 8.25
C ALA A 42 -22.69 1.59 7.10
N PHE A 43 -21.72 2.46 6.80
CA PHE A 43 -20.68 2.20 5.82
C PHE A 43 -19.82 0.98 6.21
N TRP A 44 -19.43 0.85 7.48
CA TRP A 44 -18.66 -0.30 7.95
C TRP A 44 -19.43 -1.60 7.93
N VAL A 45 -20.75 -1.57 8.19
CA VAL A 45 -21.61 -2.73 7.99
C VAL A 45 -21.60 -3.16 6.51
N ALA A 46 -21.73 -2.21 5.58
CA ALA A 46 -21.61 -2.49 4.15
C ALA A 46 -20.22 -3.03 3.75
N MET A 47 -19.14 -2.54 4.36
CA MET A 47 -17.78 -3.05 4.15
C MET A 47 -17.61 -4.51 4.60
N ILE A 48 -18.25 -4.90 5.71
CA ILE A 48 -18.25 -6.28 6.19
C ILE A 48 -18.98 -7.18 5.18
N VAL A 49 -20.15 -6.75 4.68
CA VAL A 49 -20.90 -7.49 3.64
C VAL A 49 -20.05 -7.64 2.37
N ASN A 50 -19.40 -6.56 1.92
CA ASN A 50 -18.51 -6.58 0.76
C ASN A 50 -17.32 -7.54 0.94
N SER A 51 -16.73 -7.54 2.14
CA SER A 51 -15.62 -8.45 2.47
C SER A 51 -16.09 -9.91 2.52
N SER A 52 -17.27 -10.18 3.08
CA SER A 52 -17.87 -11.52 3.10
C SER A 52 -18.14 -12.06 1.70
N PHE A 53 -18.64 -11.23 0.78
CA PHE A 53 -18.74 -11.59 -0.63
C PHE A 53 -17.37 -12.00 -1.21
N GLY A 54 -16.33 -11.21 -0.92
CA GLY A 54 -14.94 -11.53 -1.30
C GLY A 54 -14.50 -12.90 -0.78
N PHE A 55 -14.63 -13.16 0.53
CA PHE A 55 -14.23 -14.43 1.14
C PHE A 55 -14.99 -15.65 0.60
N ASN A 56 -16.26 -15.48 0.23
CA ASN A 56 -17.09 -16.58 -0.27
C ASN A 56 -16.80 -16.93 -1.74
N GLN A 57 -16.48 -15.93 -2.58
CA GLN A 57 -16.32 -16.12 -4.03
C GLN A 57 -14.85 -16.12 -4.49
N GLY A 58 -13.96 -15.57 -3.66
CA GLY A 58 -12.55 -15.37 -3.96
C GLY A 58 -11.71 -16.62 -3.77
N ASN A 59 -10.82 -16.87 -4.72
CA ASN A 59 -9.75 -17.85 -4.57
C ASN A 59 -8.39 -17.16 -4.81
N PRO A 60 -7.66 -16.77 -3.75
CA PRO A 60 -6.39 -16.04 -3.87
C PRO A 60 -5.34 -16.70 -4.75
N LEU A 61 -5.40 -18.03 -4.96
CA LEU A 61 -4.51 -18.75 -5.88
C LEU A 61 -4.60 -18.22 -7.32
N ARG A 62 -5.77 -17.70 -7.74
CA ARG A 62 -6.01 -17.09 -9.07
C ARG A 62 -5.19 -15.83 -9.35
N LEU A 63 -4.58 -15.24 -8.32
CA LEU A 63 -3.68 -14.09 -8.46
C LEU A 63 -2.26 -14.52 -8.83
N THR A 64 -1.89 -15.77 -8.53
CA THR A 64 -0.54 -16.30 -8.77
C THR A 64 -0.54 -17.28 -9.94
N TYR A 65 -1.49 -18.20 -9.95
CA TYR A 65 -1.49 -19.38 -10.81
C TYR A 65 -2.46 -19.26 -11.99
N GLY A 66 -2.16 -20.00 -13.05
CA GLY A 66 -2.98 -20.06 -14.26
C GLY A 66 -4.19 -21.00 -14.12
N LEU A 67 -4.99 -21.07 -15.19
CA LEU A 67 -6.08 -22.03 -15.33
C LEU A 67 -5.67 -23.18 -16.26
N ASP A 68 -6.20 -24.37 -16.01
CA ASP A 68 -6.13 -25.52 -16.93
C ASP A 68 -7.29 -25.55 -17.94
N TYR A 69 -7.36 -26.61 -18.73
CA TYR A 69 -8.38 -26.88 -19.75
C TYR A 69 -9.72 -27.34 -19.17
N LYS A 70 -9.81 -27.59 -17.86
CA LYS A 70 -11.05 -27.86 -17.12
C LYS A 70 -11.54 -26.62 -16.35
N GLY A 71 -10.81 -25.51 -16.40
CA GLY A 71 -11.13 -24.28 -15.67
C GLY A 71 -10.69 -24.29 -14.21
N ASN A 72 -9.92 -25.28 -13.78
CA ASN A 72 -9.32 -25.34 -12.46
C ASN A 72 -8.11 -24.41 -12.35
N VAL A 73 -7.82 -23.96 -11.15
CA VAL A 73 -6.63 -23.14 -10.85
C VAL A 73 -5.47 -24.08 -10.53
N CYS A 74 -4.33 -23.91 -11.21
CA CYS A 74 -3.11 -24.67 -10.87
C CYS A 74 -2.74 -24.47 -9.40
N GLY A 75 -2.28 -25.52 -8.71
CA GLY A 75 -1.99 -25.50 -7.28
C GLY A 75 -3.22 -25.62 -6.36
N ASP A 76 -4.44 -25.61 -6.90
CA ASP A 76 -5.65 -25.71 -6.07
C ASP A 76 -5.92 -27.18 -5.67
N LYS A 77 -5.83 -27.44 -4.37
CA LYS A 77 -6.12 -28.76 -3.79
C LYS A 77 -7.60 -29.16 -3.87
N ASN A 78 -8.51 -28.18 -4.00
CA ASN A 78 -9.94 -28.41 -4.07
C ASN A 78 -10.42 -28.59 -5.52
N ALA A 79 -9.52 -28.48 -6.50
CA ALA A 79 -9.80 -28.77 -7.90
C ALA A 79 -10.10 -30.26 -8.12
N GLN A 80 -10.74 -30.58 -9.25
CA GLN A 80 -10.95 -31.95 -9.70
C GLN A 80 -10.33 -32.13 -11.11
N PRO A 81 -9.27 -32.93 -11.27
CA PRO A 81 -8.51 -33.64 -10.22
C PRO A 81 -7.78 -32.68 -9.27
N GLY A 82 -7.34 -33.17 -8.10
CA GLY A 82 -6.64 -32.32 -7.12
C GLY A 82 -5.28 -31.85 -7.63
N LEU A 83 -5.05 -30.53 -7.72
CA LEU A 83 -3.88 -29.94 -8.37
C LEU A 83 -2.83 -29.40 -7.38
N ARG A 84 -2.83 -29.87 -6.13
CA ARG A 84 -2.03 -29.28 -5.04
C ARG A 84 -0.54 -29.11 -5.36
N GLN A 85 0.06 -30.07 -6.08
CA GLN A 85 1.48 -30.06 -6.43
C GLN A 85 1.74 -29.49 -7.83
N LEU A 86 0.68 -29.28 -8.63
CA LEU A 86 0.76 -28.93 -10.04
C LEU A 86 0.52 -27.42 -10.20
N GLU A 87 1.57 -26.66 -9.96
CA GLU A 87 1.51 -25.19 -9.90
C GLU A 87 1.77 -24.51 -11.25
N LEU A 88 2.37 -25.21 -12.23
CA LEU A 88 2.81 -24.64 -13.50
C LEU A 88 1.78 -24.80 -14.60
N ARG A 89 1.35 -23.70 -15.21
CA ARG A 89 0.51 -23.76 -16.42
C ARG A 89 1.37 -23.99 -17.67
N TYR A 90 1.07 -25.04 -18.43
CA TYR A 90 1.66 -25.36 -19.73
C TYR A 90 0.61 -25.30 -20.84
N TRP A 91 0.95 -24.77 -22.02
CA TRP A 91 0.07 -24.84 -23.20
C TRP A 91 0.36 -26.12 -23.97
N LEU A 92 -0.67 -26.87 -24.34
CA LEU A 92 -0.50 -28.20 -24.95
C LEU A 92 -0.26 -28.14 -26.45
N ASN A 93 -1.02 -27.29 -27.16
CA ASN A 93 -0.98 -27.21 -28.62
C ASN A 93 -0.17 -25.98 -29.10
N PRO A 94 1.04 -26.15 -29.66
CA PRO A 94 1.87 -25.04 -30.11
C PRO A 94 1.27 -24.25 -31.28
N ASN A 95 0.46 -24.89 -32.14
CA ASN A 95 -0.19 -24.21 -33.26
C ASN A 95 -1.30 -23.25 -32.77
N GLN A 96 -2.03 -23.59 -31.69
CA GLN A 96 -2.97 -22.67 -31.05
C GLN A 96 -2.24 -21.45 -30.47
N VAL A 97 -1.06 -21.67 -29.87
CA VAL A 97 -0.22 -20.56 -29.36
C VAL A 97 0.28 -19.69 -30.51
N TYR A 98 0.72 -20.28 -31.63
CA TYR A 98 1.10 -19.55 -32.84
C TYR A 98 -0.06 -18.69 -33.37
N GLN A 99 -1.24 -19.29 -33.55
CA GLN A 99 -2.44 -18.63 -34.05
C GLN A 99 -2.85 -17.43 -33.19
N SER A 100 -2.63 -17.52 -31.87
CA SER A 100 -2.91 -16.42 -30.95
C SER A 100 -2.02 -15.18 -31.13
N GLY A 101 -0.85 -15.36 -31.74
CA GLY A 101 0.13 -14.30 -31.96
C GLY A 101 -0.01 -13.58 -33.30
N LEU A 102 -0.82 -14.11 -34.22
CA LEU A 102 -1.09 -13.55 -35.55
C LEU A 102 -1.86 -12.22 -35.45
N LYS A 103 -1.48 -11.24 -36.28
CA LYS A 103 -2.17 -9.95 -36.34
C LYS A 103 -3.58 -10.16 -36.91
N GLY A 104 -4.59 -9.63 -36.23
CA GLY A 104 -5.99 -9.74 -36.66
C GLY A 104 -6.69 -11.06 -36.28
N SER A 105 -5.98 -11.99 -35.62
CA SER A 105 -6.59 -13.26 -35.17
C SER A 105 -7.61 -13.03 -34.05
N GLU A 106 -8.79 -13.63 -34.19
CA GLU A 106 -9.81 -13.71 -33.14
C GLU A 106 -9.40 -14.67 -32.02
N PHE A 107 -8.57 -15.68 -32.34
CA PHE A 107 -8.04 -16.63 -31.36
C PHE A 107 -7.04 -15.91 -30.44
N LYS A 108 -7.30 -15.90 -29.12
CA LYS A 108 -6.40 -15.32 -28.11
C LYS A 108 -5.67 -16.42 -27.35
N LEU A 109 -4.56 -16.07 -26.70
CA LEU A 109 -3.79 -17.06 -25.94
C LEU A 109 -4.59 -17.68 -24.79
N ALA A 110 -5.56 -16.94 -24.24
CA ALA A 110 -6.49 -17.48 -23.24
C ALA A 110 -7.39 -18.59 -23.80
N ASN A 111 -7.58 -18.66 -25.13
CA ASN A 111 -8.35 -19.70 -25.80
C ASN A 111 -7.52 -20.98 -26.00
N ALA A 112 -6.19 -20.87 -25.98
CA ALA A 112 -5.30 -22.02 -26.14
C ALA A 112 -5.46 -22.97 -24.95
N ARG A 113 -5.55 -24.27 -25.26
CA ARG A 113 -5.70 -25.33 -24.25
C ARG A 113 -4.44 -25.40 -23.38
N SER A 114 -4.61 -25.40 -22.07
CA SER A 114 -3.50 -25.47 -21.10
C SER A 114 -3.73 -26.52 -20.02
N ILE A 115 -2.67 -27.02 -19.39
CA ILE A 115 -2.70 -28.02 -18.32
C ILE A 115 -1.79 -27.57 -17.17
N CYS A 116 -2.07 -28.03 -15.96
CA CYS A 116 -1.20 -27.80 -14.80
C CYS A 116 -0.23 -28.96 -14.60
N LEU A 117 1.06 -28.66 -14.44
CA LEU A 117 2.19 -29.59 -14.28
C LEU A 117 3.01 -29.27 -13.03
N LEU A 118 3.82 -30.23 -12.55
CA LEU A 118 4.78 -30.02 -11.45
C LEU A 118 6.01 -29.27 -11.95
N ASP A 119 6.49 -29.62 -13.14
CA ASP A 119 7.65 -29.03 -13.81
C ASP A 119 7.38 -28.77 -15.29
N CYS A 120 8.08 -27.79 -15.87
CA CYS A 120 7.95 -27.48 -17.29
C CYS A 120 8.60 -28.58 -18.15
N PRO A 121 7.90 -29.12 -19.15
CA PRO A 121 8.42 -30.21 -19.96
C PRO A 121 9.58 -29.74 -20.83
N PHE A 122 10.58 -30.61 -20.96
CA PHE A 122 11.75 -30.41 -21.81
C PHE A 122 11.75 -31.43 -22.96
N ALA A 123 12.25 -31.00 -24.12
CA ALA A 123 12.46 -31.88 -25.25
C ALA A 123 13.65 -32.80 -24.95
N SER A 124 13.48 -34.11 -25.14
CA SER A 124 14.58 -35.07 -25.01
C SER A 124 15.56 -34.97 -26.18
N GLU A 125 16.81 -35.34 -25.93
CA GLU A 125 17.87 -35.41 -26.95
C GLU A 125 17.76 -36.68 -27.81
N ASP A 126 17.03 -37.71 -27.37
CA ASP A 126 17.02 -39.02 -28.06
C ASP A 126 15.63 -39.50 -28.50
N GLN A 127 14.56 -38.97 -27.92
CA GLN A 127 13.19 -39.44 -28.18
C GLN A 127 12.17 -38.29 -28.21
N LEU A 128 10.96 -38.58 -28.70
CA LEU A 128 9.84 -37.66 -28.58
C LEU A 128 9.12 -37.85 -27.24
N ASN A 129 9.24 -36.86 -26.36
CA ASN A 129 8.49 -36.81 -25.11
C ASN A 129 7.05 -36.33 -25.37
N TRP A 130 6.11 -36.82 -24.58
CA TRP A 130 4.70 -36.41 -24.64
C TRP A 130 4.24 -35.81 -23.32
N VAL A 131 3.27 -34.90 -23.41
CA VAL A 131 2.44 -34.50 -22.27
C VAL A 131 1.01 -34.87 -22.60
N CYS A 132 0.43 -35.73 -21.79
CA CYS A 132 -0.93 -36.19 -21.95
C CYS A 132 -1.90 -35.46 -21.02
N ASP A 133 -3.18 -35.47 -21.38
CA ASP A 133 -4.27 -34.96 -20.55
C ASP A 133 -4.33 -35.69 -19.18
N TYR A 134 -5.12 -35.17 -18.24
CA TYR A 134 -5.32 -35.85 -16.97
C TYR A 134 -5.91 -37.25 -17.18
N PRO A 135 -5.45 -38.28 -16.43
CA PRO A 135 -6.05 -39.61 -16.47
C PRO A 135 -7.54 -39.54 -16.16
N ASP A 136 -8.37 -39.88 -17.16
CA ASP A 136 -9.82 -39.95 -17.08
C ASP A 136 -10.32 -41.07 -17.99
N GLY A 137 -11.58 -41.48 -17.80
CA GLY A 137 -12.23 -42.48 -18.66
C GLY A 137 -11.52 -43.84 -18.60
N ASP A 138 -11.06 -44.32 -19.75
CA ASP A 138 -10.40 -45.62 -19.89
C ASP A 138 -8.92 -45.62 -19.44
N ILE A 139 -8.35 -44.45 -19.13
CA ILE A 139 -6.98 -44.34 -18.63
C ILE A 139 -6.98 -44.56 -17.11
N HIS A 140 -6.76 -45.80 -16.69
CA HIS A 140 -6.69 -46.20 -15.28
C HIS A 140 -5.33 -45.92 -14.64
N LEU A 141 -4.93 -44.64 -14.57
CA LEU A 141 -3.75 -44.18 -13.83
C LEU A 141 -4.19 -43.29 -12.67
N SER A 142 -3.52 -43.42 -11.52
CA SER A 142 -3.68 -42.41 -10.47
C SER A 142 -2.97 -41.12 -10.88
N MET A 143 -3.34 -40.01 -10.24
CA MET A 143 -2.70 -38.72 -10.50
C MET A 143 -1.19 -38.75 -10.17
N ASP A 144 -0.81 -39.45 -9.11
CA ASP A 144 0.58 -39.59 -8.69
C ASP A 144 1.36 -40.46 -9.70
N ASP A 145 0.80 -41.59 -10.16
CA ASP A 145 1.43 -42.42 -11.20
C ASP A 145 1.61 -41.65 -12.51
N TRP A 146 0.67 -40.76 -12.86
CA TRP A 146 0.77 -39.91 -14.03
C TRP A 146 1.91 -38.88 -13.89
N ILE A 147 2.10 -38.31 -12.70
CA ILE A 147 3.22 -37.41 -12.41
C ILE A 147 4.55 -38.18 -12.46
N ASP A 148 4.63 -39.35 -11.85
CA ASP A 148 5.84 -40.19 -11.80
C ASP A 148 6.26 -40.68 -13.19
N ARG A 149 5.29 -40.86 -14.11
CA ARG A 149 5.53 -41.17 -15.53
C ARG A 149 5.80 -39.91 -16.37
N ASN A 150 6.12 -38.78 -15.75
CA ASN A 150 6.38 -37.50 -16.40
C ASN A 150 5.28 -37.10 -17.40
N TYR A 151 4.04 -37.31 -16.99
CA TYR A 151 2.82 -36.97 -17.73
C TYR A 151 2.59 -37.73 -19.04
N ASP A 152 3.34 -38.81 -19.31
CA ASP A 152 3.30 -39.53 -20.57
C ASP A 152 2.62 -40.91 -20.42
N TYR A 153 1.52 -41.15 -21.13
CA TYR A 153 0.92 -42.47 -21.32
C TYR A 153 0.63 -42.77 -22.81
N TYR A 154 1.36 -42.13 -23.72
CA TYR A 154 1.14 -42.26 -25.17
C TYR A 154 1.16 -43.71 -25.67
N GLU A 155 2.06 -44.53 -25.11
CA GLU A 155 2.17 -45.95 -25.43
C GLU A 155 0.90 -46.76 -25.14
N PHE A 156 0.07 -46.34 -24.18
CA PHE A 156 -1.16 -47.02 -23.80
C PHE A 156 -2.38 -46.59 -24.63
N LEU A 157 -2.22 -45.61 -25.51
CA LEU A 157 -3.31 -45.11 -26.34
C LEU A 157 -3.73 -46.12 -27.41
N THR A 158 -5.04 -46.16 -27.69
CA THR A 158 -5.60 -46.89 -28.84
C THR A 158 -5.15 -46.25 -30.17
N PRO A 159 -5.21 -46.98 -31.30
CA PRO A 159 -4.84 -46.42 -32.60
C PRO A 159 -5.60 -45.13 -32.95
N GLU A 160 -6.88 -45.03 -32.58
CA GLU A 160 -7.71 -43.83 -32.81
C GLU A 160 -7.25 -42.63 -31.97
N MET A 161 -6.93 -42.85 -30.70
CA MET A 161 -6.39 -41.83 -29.81
C MET A 161 -5.00 -41.35 -30.28
N ARG A 162 -4.15 -42.26 -30.75
CA ARG A 162 -2.83 -41.91 -31.32
C ARG A 162 -3.00 -41.06 -32.58
N ASN A 163 -3.92 -41.44 -33.47
CA ASN A 163 -4.21 -40.64 -34.66
C ASN A 163 -4.69 -39.22 -34.29
N SER A 164 -5.58 -39.10 -33.31
CA SER A 164 -6.04 -37.79 -32.81
C SER A 164 -4.91 -36.97 -32.18
N SER A 165 -3.98 -37.62 -31.48
CA SER A 165 -2.80 -36.99 -30.89
C SER A 165 -1.86 -36.45 -31.96
N LEU A 166 -1.65 -37.21 -33.05
CA LEU A 166 -0.88 -36.78 -34.24
C LEU A 166 -1.50 -35.59 -34.97
N GLN A 167 -2.80 -35.35 -34.81
CA GLN A 167 -3.51 -34.16 -35.32
C GLN A 167 -3.48 -32.96 -34.35
N LEU A 168 -2.70 -33.03 -33.25
CA LEU A 168 -2.70 -32.04 -32.16
C LEU A 168 -4.09 -31.83 -31.52
N GLN A 169 -4.92 -32.87 -31.52
CA GLN A 169 -6.22 -32.87 -30.86
C GLN A 169 -6.16 -33.62 -29.52
N GLY A 170 -5.06 -34.30 -29.19
CA GLY A 170 -4.92 -35.05 -27.94
C GLY A 170 -5.41 -36.51 -28.06
N PRO A 171 -5.43 -37.28 -26.96
CA PRO A 171 -5.23 -36.83 -25.58
C PRO A 171 -3.76 -36.61 -25.19
N CYS A 172 -2.79 -36.93 -26.05
CA CYS A 172 -1.37 -36.65 -25.82
C CYS A 172 -0.82 -35.65 -26.85
N TYR A 173 0.08 -34.78 -26.39
CA TYR A 173 0.66 -33.70 -27.18
C TYR A 173 2.19 -33.79 -27.17
N PRO A 174 2.87 -33.55 -28.31
CA PRO A 174 4.31 -33.70 -28.41
C PRO A 174 5.05 -32.52 -27.77
N VAL A 175 6.12 -32.80 -27.03
CA VAL A 175 7.00 -31.77 -26.48
C VAL A 175 8.05 -31.37 -27.54
N ILE A 176 7.68 -30.42 -28.38
CA ILE A 176 8.52 -29.96 -29.51
C ILE A 176 9.37 -28.76 -29.15
N PHE A 177 8.78 -27.81 -28.42
CA PHE A 177 9.47 -26.62 -27.95
C PHE A 177 9.94 -26.84 -26.52
N PRO A 178 11.25 -26.69 -26.24
CA PRO A 178 11.74 -26.61 -24.87
C PRO A 178 10.99 -25.50 -24.13
N SER A 179 10.70 -25.69 -22.84
CA SER A 179 9.96 -24.72 -22.05
C SER A 179 10.60 -24.45 -20.69
N VAL A 180 10.42 -23.24 -20.17
CA VAL A 180 10.99 -22.81 -18.89
C VAL A 180 9.94 -22.15 -18.01
N ASN A 181 10.05 -22.35 -16.69
CA ASN A 181 9.14 -21.73 -15.73
C ASN A 181 9.37 -20.22 -15.65
N VAL A 182 8.39 -19.46 -16.11
CA VAL A 182 8.33 -18.00 -16.01
C VAL A 182 7.05 -17.60 -15.29
N TYR A 183 7.18 -17.29 -14.00
CA TYR A 183 6.07 -16.91 -13.11
C TYR A 183 4.92 -17.93 -13.08
N TRP A 184 5.24 -19.21 -12.83
CA TRP A 184 4.26 -20.29 -12.72
C TRP A 184 3.52 -20.57 -14.05
N SER A 185 4.17 -20.25 -15.17
CA SER A 185 3.73 -20.61 -16.51
C SER A 185 4.94 -21.03 -17.33
N CYS A 186 4.79 -22.09 -18.13
CA CYS A 186 5.85 -22.60 -18.99
C CYS A 186 5.92 -21.80 -20.29
N GLN A 187 6.96 -20.99 -20.43
CA GLN A 187 7.23 -20.22 -21.65
C GLN A 187 8.04 -21.09 -22.62
N TYR A 188 7.53 -21.23 -23.85
CA TYR A 188 8.27 -21.88 -24.92
C TYR A 188 9.52 -21.08 -25.32
N ILE A 189 10.60 -21.79 -25.59
CA ILE A 189 11.79 -21.22 -26.23
C ILE A 189 11.52 -21.20 -27.74
N ALA A 190 11.82 -20.07 -28.39
CA ALA A 190 11.46 -19.80 -29.80
C ALA A 190 12.04 -20.79 -30.85
N ARG A 191 12.88 -21.75 -30.45
CA ARG A 191 13.48 -22.76 -31.34
C ARG A 191 12.97 -24.14 -30.95
N ALA A 192 12.35 -24.84 -31.90
CA ALA A 192 11.97 -26.23 -31.73
C ALA A 192 13.20 -27.13 -31.62
N SER A 193 13.04 -28.27 -30.93
CA SER A 193 14.06 -29.33 -30.95
C SER A 193 14.02 -30.03 -32.31
N ASN A 194 15.15 -29.99 -33.02
CA ASN A 194 15.30 -30.67 -34.31
C ASN A 194 15.01 -32.17 -34.21
N ILE A 195 15.33 -32.79 -33.07
CA ILE A 195 15.20 -34.23 -32.85
C ILE A 195 13.72 -34.58 -32.64
N SER A 196 13.07 -33.87 -31.71
CA SER A 196 11.64 -34.05 -31.44
C SER A 196 10.79 -33.77 -32.69
N LEU A 197 11.12 -32.73 -33.47
CA LEU A 197 10.42 -32.42 -34.71
C LEU A 197 10.60 -33.51 -35.78
N ARG A 198 11.80 -34.07 -35.95
CA ARG A 198 12.05 -35.17 -36.89
C ARG A 198 11.24 -36.41 -36.52
N HIS A 199 11.24 -36.81 -35.25
CA HIS A 199 10.45 -37.96 -34.81
C HIS A 199 8.95 -37.72 -34.98
N TRP A 200 8.46 -36.52 -34.68
CA TRP A 200 7.08 -36.13 -34.91
C TRP A 200 6.67 -36.27 -36.39
N GLN A 201 7.51 -35.78 -37.31
CA GLN A 201 7.28 -35.91 -38.76
C GLN A 201 7.32 -37.38 -39.23
N GLN A 202 8.26 -38.18 -38.71
CA GLN A 202 8.34 -39.62 -39.02
C GLN A 202 7.10 -40.40 -38.59
N MET A 203 6.45 -39.97 -37.50
CA MET A 203 5.19 -40.55 -37.03
C MET A 203 3.95 -40.04 -37.79
N GLY A 204 4.11 -39.17 -38.79
CA GLY A 204 3.00 -38.63 -39.57
C GLY A 204 2.20 -37.52 -38.85
N GLY A 205 2.83 -36.84 -37.89
CA GLY A 205 2.21 -35.72 -37.19
C GLY A 205 1.95 -34.50 -38.10
N VAL A 206 0.94 -33.71 -37.75
CA VAL A 206 0.60 -32.49 -38.52
C VAL A 206 1.71 -31.44 -38.49
N ASN A 207 1.74 -30.57 -39.48
CA ASN A 207 2.73 -29.49 -39.57
C ASN A 207 2.65 -28.55 -38.34
N ILE A 208 3.80 -28.28 -37.75
CA ILE A 208 3.95 -27.36 -36.61
C ILE A 208 4.56 -26.05 -37.10
N ASN A 209 3.99 -24.91 -36.69
CA ASN A 209 4.49 -23.60 -37.08
C ASN A 209 5.66 -23.16 -36.19
N GLU A 210 6.88 -23.14 -36.70
CA GLU A 210 8.12 -22.86 -35.93
C GLU A 210 8.55 -21.38 -35.93
N ASP A 211 7.60 -20.44 -35.79
CA ASP A 211 7.90 -19.00 -35.81
C ASP A 211 8.12 -18.41 -34.41
N ILE A 212 8.97 -17.39 -34.31
CA ILE A 212 9.19 -16.59 -33.08
C ILE A 212 7.91 -15.96 -32.51
N ILE A 213 6.84 -15.86 -33.30
CA ILE A 213 5.50 -15.43 -32.87
C ILE A 213 5.00 -16.25 -31.66
N ILE A 214 5.34 -17.55 -31.59
CA ILE A 214 4.96 -18.43 -30.47
C ILE A 214 5.49 -17.88 -29.13
N ASP A 215 6.79 -17.65 -29.04
CA ASP A 215 7.44 -17.06 -27.85
C ASP A 215 6.88 -15.66 -27.56
N LYS A 216 6.75 -14.81 -28.59
CA LYS A 216 6.23 -13.45 -28.44
C LYS A 216 4.78 -13.41 -27.94
N SER A 217 3.95 -14.41 -28.24
CA SER A 217 2.56 -14.44 -27.79
C SER A 217 2.46 -14.70 -26.28
N ILE A 218 3.17 -15.74 -25.82
CA ILE A 218 3.25 -16.07 -24.39
C ILE A 218 3.86 -14.91 -23.61
N HIS A 219 4.99 -14.37 -24.09
CA HIS A 219 5.67 -13.26 -23.44
C HIS A 219 4.77 -12.01 -23.30
N ARG A 220 3.98 -11.67 -24.34
CA ARG A 220 3.02 -10.56 -24.30
C ARG A 220 1.91 -10.77 -23.26
N SER A 221 1.41 -11.99 -23.13
CA SER A 221 0.35 -12.33 -22.16
C SER A 221 0.85 -12.27 -20.72
N ILE A 222 2.02 -12.86 -20.46
CA ILE A 222 2.67 -12.85 -19.13
C ILE A 222 2.97 -11.41 -18.68
N ASN A 223 3.36 -10.53 -19.61
CA ASN A 223 3.67 -9.13 -19.33
C ASN A 223 2.50 -8.14 -19.53
N SER A 224 1.27 -8.65 -19.67
CA SER A 224 0.08 -7.79 -19.72
C SER A 224 -0.16 -7.08 -18.38
N ARG A 225 -0.77 -5.89 -18.41
CA ARG A 225 -0.99 -5.07 -17.19
C ARG A 225 -1.77 -5.81 -16.10
N SER A 226 -2.77 -6.60 -16.48
CA SER A 226 -3.55 -7.42 -15.57
C SER A 226 -2.71 -8.53 -14.94
N SER A 227 -1.88 -9.22 -15.72
CA SER A 227 -0.96 -10.25 -15.21
C SER A 227 0.08 -9.66 -14.27
N VAL A 228 0.65 -8.50 -14.60
CA VAL A 228 1.58 -7.76 -13.73
C VAL A 228 0.92 -7.41 -12.40
N LEU A 229 -0.30 -6.85 -12.42
CA LEU A 229 -1.02 -6.49 -11.20
C LEU A 229 -1.32 -7.72 -10.33
N LYS A 230 -1.75 -8.83 -10.93
CA LYS A 230 -2.00 -10.10 -10.23
C LYS A 230 -0.74 -10.63 -9.55
N ARG A 231 0.40 -10.62 -10.24
CA ARG A 231 1.71 -11.00 -9.67
C ARG A 231 2.10 -10.11 -8.48
N TYR A 232 1.88 -8.81 -8.56
CA TYR A 232 2.14 -7.90 -7.43
C TYR A 232 1.27 -8.20 -6.21
N MET A 233 -0.01 -8.55 -6.40
CA MET A 233 -0.87 -8.98 -5.30
C MET A 233 -0.43 -10.33 -4.72
N ALA A 234 0.01 -11.27 -5.57
CA ALA A 234 0.58 -12.54 -5.15
C ALA A 234 1.87 -12.36 -4.33
N ASP A 235 2.75 -11.46 -4.77
CA ASP A 235 4.01 -11.16 -4.09
C ASP A 235 3.77 -10.58 -2.68
N ILE A 236 2.74 -9.74 -2.48
CA ILE A 236 2.29 -9.30 -1.15
C ILE A 236 1.94 -10.52 -0.28
N GLY A 237 1.14 -11.44 -0.82
CA GLY A 237 0.73 -12.65 -0.12
C GLY A 237 1.91 -13.51 0.32
N LYS A 238 2.92 -13.69 -0.55
CA LYS A 238 4.14 -14.44 -0.23
C LYS A 238 5.07 -13.69 0.72
N ALA A 239 5.14 -12.36 0.62
CA ALA A 239 6.00 -11.50 1.43
C ALA A 239 5.39 -11.09 2.78
N TRP A 240 4.26 -11.67 3.20
CA TRP A 240 3.57 -11.30 4.43
C TRP A 240 4.45 -11.24 5.69
N PRO A 241 5.47 -12.11 5.92
CA PRO A 241 6.31 -12.00 7.11
C PRO A 241 7.19 -10.76 7.06
N VAL A 242 7.66 -10.38 5.85
CA VAL A 242 8.44 -9.16 5.64
C VAL A 242 7.59 -7.92 5.89
N LEU A 243 6.32 -7.94 5.46
CA LEU A 243 5.39 -6.83 5.72
C LEU A 243 5.16 -6.61 7.22
N ILE A 244 5.06 -7.69 8.02
CA ILE A 244 4.91 -7.58 9.48
C ILE A 244 6.17 -7.02 10.14
N VAL A 245 7.34 -7.56 9.79
CA VAL A 245 8.60 -7.14 10.42
C VAL A 245 8.98 -5.74 9.98
N CYS A 246 9.08 -5.50 8.67
CA CYS A 246 9.59 -4.25 8.13
C CYS A 246 8.50 -3.18 8.01
N GLY A 247 7.25 -3.52 7.74
CA GLY A 247 6.13 -2.56 7.69
C GLY A 247 5.47 -2.28 9.04
N GLY A 248 5.62 -3.17 10.03
CA GLY A 248 5.01 -3.05 11.35
C GLY A 248 6.02 -2.82 12.48
N PHE A 249 6.74 -3.86 12.89
CA PHE A 249 7.58 -3.82 14.10
C PHE A 249 8.78 -2.87 14.02
N LEU A 250 9.51 -2.89 12.91
CA LEU A 250 10.68 -2.04 12.71
C LEU A 250 10.32 -0.53 12.76
N PRO A 251 9.36 -0.02 11.98
CA PRO A 251 9.02 1.39 12.02
C PRO A 251 8.37 1.80 13.34
N LEU A 252 7.65 0.89 14.01
CA LEU A 252 7.16 1.10 15.38
C LEU A 252 8.33 1.35 16.33
N PHE A 253 9.32 0.45 16.34
CA PHE A 253 10.50 0.55 17.19
C PHE A 253 11.30 1.83 16.92
N LEU A 254 11.59 2.13 15.65
CA LEU A 254 12.32 3.34 15.27
C LEU A 254 11.56 4.62 15.65
N SER A 255 10.23 4.63 15.55
CA SER A 255 9.41 5.79 15.93
C SER A 255 9.38 6.02 17.44
N VAL A 256 9.35 4.96 18.24
CA VAL A 256 9.46 5.06 19.72
C VAL A 256 10.84 5.60 20.11
N ILE A 257 11.92 5.07 19.53
CA ILE A 257 13.28 5.60 19.75
C ILE A 257 13.34 7.09 19.42
N TRP A 258 12.76 7.48 18.30
CA TRP A 258 12.77 8.86 17.86
C TRP A 258 12.04 9.80 18.85
N LEU A 259 10.88 9.38 19.40
CA LEU A 259 10.20 10.16 20.47
C LEU A 259 11.03 10.24 21.75
N LEU A 260 11.74 9.16 22.12
CA LEU A 260 12.65 9.16 23.26
C LEU A 260 13.86 10.09 23.05
N MET A 261 14.37 10.16 21.82
CA MET A 261 15.45 11.09 21.45
C MET A 261 15.02 12.55 21.58
N ILE A 262 13.79 12.91 21.23
CA ILE A 262 13.29 14.27 21.45
C ILE A 262 13.28 14.64 22.92
N ARG A 263 12.94 13.71 23.81
CA ARG A 263 12.92 13.97 25.24
C ARG A 263 14.31 14.22 25.81
N HIS A 264 15.28 13.38 25.47
CA HIS A 264 16.60 13.39 26.13
C HIS A 264 17.66 14.19 25.36
N PHE A 265 17.51 14.33 24.05
CA PHE A 265 18.55 14.84 23.14
C PHE A 265 18.00 15.85 22.12
N VAL A 266 17.05 16.70 22.51
CA VAL A 266 16.34 17.64 21.61
C VAL A 266 17.27 18.51 20.75
N ALA A 267 18.44 18.89 21.26
CA ALA A 267 19.42 19.71 20.53
C ALA A 267 20.23 18.92 19.49
N ALA A 268 20.55 17.65 19.77
CA ALA A 268 21.33 16.79 18.87
C ALA A 268 20.45 16.08 17.84
N MET A 269 19.20 15.81 18.19
CA MET A 269 18.25 15.01 17.42
C MET A 269 18.06 15.49 15.95
N PRO A 270 17.94 16.80 15.65
CA PRO A 270 17.83 17.26 14.27
C PRO A 270 19.05 16.92 13.42
N TRP A 271 20.25 17.07 13.98
CA TRP A 271 21.50 16.75 13.31
C TRP A 271 21.62 15.26 13.03
N VAL A 272 21.28 14.42 14.01
CA VAL A 272 21.23 12.96 13.82
C VAL A 272 20.24 12.58 12.73
N THR A 273 19.07 13.23 12.68
CA THR A 273 18.05 12.95 11.65
C THR A 273 18.55 13.30 10.25
N VAL A 274 19.20 14.45 10.09
CA VAL A 274 19.78 14.87 8.80
C VAL A 274 20.91 13.95 8.38
N ALA A 275 21.83 13.62 9.29
CA ALA A 275 22.92 12.70 9.00
C ALA A 275 22.38 11.32 8.57
N LEU A 276 21.44 10.77 9.35
CA LEU A 276 20.80 9.48 9.04
C LEU A 276 20.08 9.49 7.70
N PHE A 277 19.35 10.57 7.38
CA PHE A 277 18.67 10.70 6.09
C PHE A 277 19.65 10.63 4.91
N ASN A 278 20.76 11.37 5.01
CA ASN A 278 21.79 11.40 3.96
C ASN A 278 22.48 10.03 3.82
N VAL A 279 22.78 9.35 4.94
CA VAL A 279 23.31 7.99 4.90
C VAL A 279 22.33 7.03 4.22
N LEU A 280 21.05 7.07 4.61
CA LEU A 280 20.03 6.18 4.04
C LEU A 280 19.84 6.40 2.53
N ILE A 281 19.75 7.66 2.07
CA ILE A 281 19.56 7.93 0.64
C ILE A 281 20.80 7.53 -0.18
N VAL A 282 22.01 7.70 0.37
CA VAL A 282 23.25 7.20 -0.24
C VAL A 282 23.26 5.67 -0.29
N SER A 283 22.89 4.99 0.80
CA SER A 283 22.81 3.52 0.84
C SER A 283 21.81 2.96 -0.18
N VAL A 284 20.62 3.56 -0.30
CA VAL A 284 19.61 3.16 -1.30
C VAL A 284 20.13 3.42 -2.72
N THR A 285 20.81 4.54 -2.97
CA THR A 285 21.38 4.85 -4.28
C THR A 285 22.48 3.87 -4.65
N MET A 286 23.46 3.65 -3.76
CA MET A 286 24.55 2.69 -3.92
C MET A 286 24.00 1.29 -4.22
N PHE A 287 22.94 0.89 -3.53
CA PHE A 287 22.27 -0.37 -3.75
C PHE A 287 21.74 -0.54 -5.19
N TYR A 288 21.10 0.48 -5.77
CA TYR A 288 20.65 0.42 -7.17
C TYR A 288 21.83 0.32 -8.16
N TYR A 289 22.98 0.92 -7.84
CA TYR A 289 24.20 0.78 -8.66
C TYR A 289 24.75 -0.65 -8.62
N LEU A 290 24.71 -1.32 -7.46
CA LEU A 290 25.08 -2.73 -7.33
C LEU A 290 24.15 -3.62 -8.18
N LYS A 291 22.82 -3.44 -8.08
CA LYS A 291 21.87 -4.22 -8.89
C LYS A 291 21.91 -3.88 -10.39
N ALA A 292 22.31 -2.66 -10.76
CA ALA A 292 22.51 -2.27 -12.16
C ALA A 292 23.76 -2.92 -12.80
N GLY A 293 24.60 -3.58 -11.99
CA GLY A 293 25.86 -4.18 -12.42
C GLY A 293 26.93 -3.15 -12.77
N TRP A 294 26.82 -1.93 -12.23
CA TRP A 294 27.82 -0.87 -12.45
C TRP A 294 28.96 -0.91 -11.43
N ILE A 295 28.76 -1.58 -10.29
CA ILE A 295 29.77 -1.79 -9.26
C ILE A 295 29.93 -3.30 -9.02
N GLY A 296 31.02 -3.85 -9.56
CA GLY A 296 31.64 -5.15 -9.21
C GLY A 296 30.92 -6.43 -9.64
N ASN A 297 31.42 -7.10 -10.68
CA ASN A 297 31.23 -8.55 -10.86
C ASN A 297 32.32 -9.36 -10.11
N ASP A 298 33.46 -8.74 -9.77
CA ASP A 298 34.64 -9.46 -9.25
C ASP A 298 34.87 -9.32 -7.73
N ALA A 299 34.06 -8.50 -7.03
CA ALA A 299 34.21 -8.24 -5.59
C ALA A 299 33.06 -8.79 -4.72
N ILE A 300 32.05 -9.44 -5.32
CA ILE A 300 30.77 -9.77 -4.65
C ILE A 300 30.40 -11.27 -4.75
N SER A 301 31.17 -12.06 -5.52
CA SER A 301 30.97 -13.52 -5.63
C SER A 301 30.98 -14.30 -4.30
N PRO A 302 31.67 -13.89 -3.21
CA PRO A 302 31.62 -14.64 -1.95
C PRO A 302 30.35 -14.39 -1.11
N ILE A 303 29.62 -13.31 -1.38
CA ILE A 303 28.49 -12.84 -0.54
C ILE A 303 27.14 -13.22 -1.17
N ILE A 304 27.12 -13.37 -2.49
CA ILE A 304 25.95 -13.78 -3.26
C ILE A 304 26.39 -15.00 -4.04
N GLY A 305 26.07 -16.20 -3.54
CA GLY A 305 26.48 -17.47 -4.15
C GLY A 305 26.22 -17.54 -5.66
N GLU A 306 26.93 -18.47 -6.31
CA GLU A 306 26.92 -18.71 -7.76
C GLU A 306 25.56 -18.42 -8.39
N HIS A 307 25.53 -17.49 -9.34
CA HIS A 307 24.34 -17.20 -10.10
C HIS A 307 24.02 -18.40 -10.98
N ASP A 308 22.83 -18.95 -10.77
CA ASP A 308 22.19 -19.96 -11.60
C ASP A 308 22.30 -19.54 -13.08
N PRO A 309 22.97 -20.31 -13.96
CA PRO A 309 23.33 -19.91 -15.33
C PRO A 309 22.11 -19.70 -16.26
N TYR A 310 20.90 -19.99 -15.78
CA TYR A 310 19.66 -19.87 -16.53
C TYR A 310 18.91 -18.54 -16.36
N ILE A 311 19.29 -17.67 -15.41
CA ILE A 311 18.63 -16.36 -15.27
C ILE A 311 19.31 -15.34 -16.20
N ARG A 312 19.07 -15.45 -17.50
CA ARG A 312 19.23 -14.28 -18.38
C ARG A 312 18.12 -13.28 -18.03
N ILE A 313 18.44 -12.31 -17.19
CA ILE A 313 17.61 -11.11 -17.03
C ILE A 313 17.48 -10.49 -18.43
N PHE A 314 16.27 -10.55 -19.01
CA PHE A 314 15.98 -9.95 -20.31
C PHE A 314 16.52 -8.51 -20.35
N GLY A 315 17.21 -8.13 -21.44
CA GLY A 315 17.86 -6.83 -21.56
C GLY A 315 16.96 -5.61 -21.29
N ARG A 316 15.62 -5.75 -21.31
CA ARG A 316 14.69 -4.68 -20.94
C ARG A 316 14.65 -4.37 -19.44
N GLU A 317 14.74 -5.38 -18.58
CA GLU A 317 14.70 -5.22 -17.11
C GLU A 317 15.97 -4.52 -16.59
N ILE A 318 17.13 -4.80 -17.18
CA ILE A 318 18.38 -4.10 -16.80
C ILE A 318 18.37 -2.62 -17.20
N HIS A 319 17.73 -2.26 -18.31
CA HIS A 319 17.54 -0.86 -18.70
C HIS A 319 16.66 -0.11 -17.70
N HIS A 320 15.60 -0.75 -17.18
CA HIS A 320 14.74 -0.16 -16.15
C HIS A 320 15.50 0.05 -14.84
N ILE A 321 16.28 -0.93 -14.38
CA ILE A 321 17.09 -0.81 -13.16
C ILE A 321 18.14 0.29 -13.30
N ARG A 322 18.82 0.38 -14.46
CA ARG A 322 19.78 1.46 -14.76
C ARG A 322 19.11 2.84 -14.77
N ALA A 323 17.92 2.96 -15.36
CA ALA A 323 17.17 4.21 -15.35
C ALA A 323 16.78 4.65 -13.93
N VAL A 324 16.36 3.70 -13.09
CA VAL A 324 16.05 3.95 -11.67
C VAL A 324 17.31 4.36 -10.91
N ALA A 325 18.46 3.73 -11.16
CA ALA A 325 19.72 4.12 -10.53
C ALA A 325 20.10 5.59 -10.83
N VAL A 326 20.00 6.02 -12.09
CA VAL A 326 20.26 7.42 -12.49
C VAL A 326 19.28 8.38 -11.82
N LEU A 327 17.99 8.03 -11.79
CA LEU A 327 16.96 8.83 -11.12
C LEU A 327 17.27 8.98 -9.62
N MET A 328 17.67 7.89 -8.95
CA MET A 328 18.02 7.91 -7.54
C MET A 328 19.25 8.78 -7.26
N THR A 329 20.24 8.81 -8.15
CA THR A 329 21.38 9.75 -8.05
C THR A 329 20.93 11.20 -8.10
N PHE A 330 20.03 11.55 -9.01
CA PHE A 330 19.47 12.90 -9.07
C PHE A 330 18.72 13.25 -7.77
N ILE A 331 17.88 12.33 -7.27
CA ILE A 331 17.16 12.51 -5.99
C ILE A 331 18.14 12.66 -4.83
N MET A 332 19.20 11.85 -4.77
CA MET A 332 20.25 11.92 -3.77
C MET A 332 20.96 13.27 -3.77
N ILE A 333 21.36 13.79 -4.94
CA ILE A 333 22.01 15.11 -5.04
C ILE A 333 21.07 16.19 -4.53
N VAL A 334 19.80 16.19 -4.96
CA VAL A 334 18.80 17.15 -4.47
C VAL A 334 18.57 17.02 -2.96
N ALA A 335 18.52 15.79 -2.43
CA ALA A 335 18.37 15.50 -1.01
C ALA A 335 19.55 16.03 -0.17
N VAL A 336 20.79 15.88 -0.67
CA VAL A 336 21.99 16.41 -0.02
C VAL A 336 22.00 17.95 -0.07
N LEU A 337 21.71 18.55 -1.22
CA LEU A 337 21.66 20.02 -1.37
C LEU A 337 20.58 20.64 -0.47
N THR A 338 19.41 20.01 -0.38
CA THR A 338 18.34 20.45 0.53
C THR A 338 18.72 20.24 1.99
N SER A 339 19.46 19.17 2.32
CA SER A 339 20.02 18.93 3.67
C SER A 339 21.04 20.00 4.07
N ILE A 340 21.83 20.53 3.14
CA ILE A 340 22.74 21.65 3.41
C ILE A 340 21.94 22.94 3.63
N ALA A 341 20.92 23.19 2.79
CA ALA A 341 20.09 24.40 2.90
C ALA A 341 19.28 24.48 4.20
N ILE A 342 18.87 23.35 4.78
CA ILE A 342 18.09 23.31 6.02
C ILE A 342 18.95 23.54 7.27
N VAL A 343 20.28 23.47 7.21
CA VAL A 343 21.17 23.63 8.40
C VAL A 343 20.85 24.89 9.20
N ARG A 344 20.67 26.04 8.53
CA ARG A 344 20.30 27.30 9.19
C ARG A 344 18.91 27.25 9.85
N ARG A 345 17.98 26.51 9.24
CA ARG A 345 16.61 26.32 9.75
C ARG A 345 16.57 25.39 10.96
N ILE A 346 17.47 24.42 11.05
CA ILE A 346 17.57 23.49 12.20
C ILE A 346 17.80 24.25 13.50
N LEU A 347 18.69 25.24 13.49
CA LEU A 347 18.97 26.07 14.66
C LEU A 347 17.71 26.76 15.19
N MET A 348 16.88 27.29 14.28
CA MET A 348 15.62 27.95 14.62
C MET A 348 14.54 26.96 15.08
N ALA A 349 14.44 25.78 14.48
CA ALA A 349 13.45 24.76 14.86
C ALA A 349 13.74 24.14 16.24
N THR A 350 15.00 24.14 16.68
CA THR A 350 15.41 23.53 17.94
C THR A 350 14.71 24.17 19.15
N SER A 351 14.45 25.49 19.14
CA SER A 351 13.71 26.16 20.21
C SER A 351 12.25 25.72 20.28
N VAL A 352 11.59 25.60 19.13
CA VAL A 352 10.20 25.09 19.03
C VAL A 352 10.11 23.63 19.50
N LEU A 353 11.07 22.80 19.11
CA LEU A 353 11.15 21.41 19.54
C LEU A 353 11.41 21.27 21.05
N LYS A 354 12.16 22.20 21.68
CA LYS A 354 12.32 22.24 23.14
C LYS A 354 10.99 22.46 23.86
N VAL A 355 10.12 23.31 23.33
CA VAL A 355 8.76 23.51 23.89
C VAL A 355 7.96 22.22 23.80
N ALA A 356 7.96 21.56 22.64
CA ALA A 356 7.27 20.28 22.45
C ALA A 356 7.82 19.17 23.36
N ALA A 357 9.15 19.07 23.46
CA ALA A 357 9.85 18.11 24.31
C ALA A 357 9.48 18.29 25.79
N LYS A 358 9.36 19.54 26.24
CA LYS A 358 8.90 19.85 27.61
C LYS A 358 7.48 19.32 27.84
N VAL A 359 6.54 19.60 26.94
CA VAL A 359 5.15 19.11 27.10
C VAL A 359 5.06 17.59 27.06
N ILE A 360 5.81 16.93 26.17
CA ILE A 360 5.86 15.46 26.09
C ILE A 360 6.52 14.85 27.34
N GLY A 361 7.50 15.54 27.93
CA GLY A 361 8.15 15.14 29.18
C GLY A 361 7.23 15.20 30.39
N GLU A 362 6.30 16.16 30.42
CA GLU A 362 5.30 16.33 31.48
C GLU A 362 4.10 15.39 31.26
N VAL A 363 3.59 15.30 30.03
CA VAL A 363 2.50 14.39 29.65
C VAL A 363 3.07 13.10 29.08
N GLN A 364 3.82 12.36 29.91
CA GLN A 364 4.60 11.18 29.50
C GLN A 364 3.81 10.11 28.74
N ALA A 365 2.52 9.98 29.04
CA ALA A 365 1.62 9.06 28.36
C ALA A 365 1.50 9.32 26.85
N LEU A 366 1.84 10.52 26.35
CA LEU A 366 1.89 10.85 24.93
C LEU A 366 2.95 10.05 24.15
N ILE A 367 4.00 9.55 24.81
CA ILE A 367 5.04 8.72 24.16
C ILE A 367 4.48 7.33 23.79
N ILE A 368 3.68 6.76 24.68
CA ILE A 368 3.13 5.40 24.56
C ILE A 368 1.78 5.42 23.84
N PHE A 369 1.01 6.52 23.94
CA PHE A 369 -0.32 6.65 23.36
C PHE A 369 -0.44 6.18 21.89
N PRO A 370 0.49 6.52 20.96
CA PRO A 370 0.38 6.11 19.55
C PRO A 370 0.38 4.61 19.31
N ILE A 371 0.82 3.79 20.28
CA ILE A 371 0.73 2.33 20.22
C ILE A 371 -0.73 1.86 20.13
N ILE A 372 -1.66 2.57 20.79
CA ILE A 372 -3.10 2.23 20.77
C ILE A 372 -3.68 2.38 19.35
N PRO A 373 -3.67 3.57 18.71
CA PRO A 373 -4.17 3.71 17.34
C PRO A 373 -3.34 2.90 16.33
N TYR A 374 -2.03 2.69 16.55
CA TYR A 374 -1.23 1.77 15.74
C TYR A 374 -1.76 0.35 15.78
N THR A 375 -2.03 -0.20 16.97
CA THR A 375 -2.52 -1.58 17.13
C THR A 375 -3.89 -1.74 16.48
N ILE A 376 -4.79 -0.76 16.66
CA ILE A 376 -6.10 -0.77 16.01
C ILE A 376 -5.96 -0.75 14.48
N LEU A 377 -5.09 0.12 13.93
CA LEU A 377 -4.85 0.19 12.49
C LEU A 377 -4.14 -1.06 11.95
N ALA A 378 -3.26 -1.69 12.72
CA ALA A 378 -2.58 -2.93 12.33
C ALA A 378 -3.59 -4.09 12.21
N ILE A 379 -4.47 -4.25 13.19
CA ILE A 379 -5.56 -5.24 13.14
C ILE A 379 -6.48 -4.94 11.96
N PHE A 380 -6.85 -3.67 11.77
CA PHE A 380 -7.67 -3.24 10.65
C PHE A 380 -7.03 -3.60 9.30
N TYR A 381 -5.76 -3.26 9.07
CA TYR A 381 -5.06 -3.55 7.82
C TYR A 381 -4.90 -5.05 7.58
N MET A 382 -4.67 -5.86 8.63
CA MET A 382 -4.61 -7.33 8.49
C MET A 382 -5.91 -7.89 7.90
N PHE A 383 -7.07 -7.55 8.48
CA PHE A 383 -8.36 -7.97 7.94
C PHE A 383 -8.64 -7.39 6.56
N TRP A 384 -8.28 -6.12 6.36
CA TRP A 384 -8.50 -5.43 5.10
C TRP A 384 -7.70 -6.04 3.93
N PHE A 385 -6.41 -6.36 4.13
CA PHE A 385 -5.57 -7.01 3.12
C PHE A 385 -6.07 -8.41 2.81
N SER A 386 -6.47 -9.17 3.82
CA SER A 386 -7.04 -10.52 3.63
C SER A 386 -8.32 -10.46 2.79
N ALA A 387 -9.26 -9.57 3.15
CA ALA A 387 -10.47 -9.34 2.37
C ALA A 387 -10.17 -8.84 0.95
N ALA A 388 -9.17 -7.98 0.78
CA ALA A 388 -8.75 -7.50 -0.53
C ALA A 388 -8.25 -8.66 -1.42
N LEU A 389 -7.37 -9.54 -0.93
CA LEU A 389 -6.86 -10.68 -1.72
C LEU A 389 -8.00 -11.59 -2.22
N HIS A 390 -9.00 -11.83 -1.40
CA HIS A 390 -10.17 -12.62 -1.79
C HIS A 390 -11.07 -11.84 -2.76
N LEU A 391 -11.31 -10.55 -2.51
CA LEU A 391 -12.12 -9.72 -3.40
C LEU A 391 -11.50 -9.57 -4.80
N PHE A 392 -10.19 -9.32 -4.90
CA PHE A 392 -9.47 -9.24 -6.18
C PHE A 392 -9.45 -10.55 -6.96
N SER A 393 -9.70 -11.68 -6.29
CA SER A 393 -9.76 -13.02 -6.89
C SER A 393 -11.18 -13.56 -7.11
N SER A 394 -12.21 -12.76 -6.84
CA SER A 394 -13.63 -13.13 -6.96
C SER A 394 -14.19 -13.17 -8.39
N GLY A 395 -13.35 -12.95 -9.41
CA GLY A 395 -13.78 -13.04 -10.82
C GLY A 395 -14.28 -14.44 -11.19
N GLN A 396 -15.27 -14.50 -12.08
CA GLN A 396 -15.87 -15.75 -12.52
C GLN A 396 -15.01 -16.42 -13.59
N VAL A 397 -14.82 -17.73 -13.48
CA VAL A 397 -14.12 -18.53 -14.48
C VAL A 397 -15.13 -18.97 -15.54
N VAL A 398 -14.91 -18.53 -16.78
CA VAL A 398 -15.81 -18.79 -17.90
C VAL A 398 -14.99 -19.40 -19.05
N GLN A 399 -15.53 -20.41 -19.71
CA GLN A 399 -14.93 -20.98 -20.90
C GLN A 399 -14.99 -19.95 -22.04
N ASN A 400 -13.88 -19.74 -22.74
CA ASN A 400 -13.84 -18.80 -23.85
C ASN A 400 -14.56 -19.37 -25.07
N ASP A 401 -14.97 -18.50 -26.00
CA ASP A 401 -15.51 -18.89 -27.30
C ASP A 401 -14.41 -18.84 -28.38
N CYS A 402 -14.17 -19.95 -29.08
CA CYS A 402 -13.20 -20.05 -30.18
C CYS A 402 -13.83 -20.14 -31.58
N ASN A 403 -15.17 -20.01 -31.72
CA ASN A 403 -15.90 -20.10 -32.99
C ASN A 403 -15.49 -21.35 -33.83
N THR A 404 -15.62 -22.56 -33.28
CA THR A 404 -15.29 -23.88 -33.90
C THR A 404 -13.85 -24.10 -34.37
N ASN A 405 -12.94 -23.14 -34.18
CA ASN A 405 -11.53 -23.26 -34.60
C ASN A 405 -10.67 -24.12 -33.65
N CYS A 406 -11.30 -24.85 -32.73
CA CYS A 406 -10.60 -25.70 -31.80
C CYS A 406 -11.30 -27.06 -31.69
N CYS A 407 -10.51 -28.11 -31.49
CA CYS A 407 -10.98 -29.48 -31.29
C CYS A 407 -10.01 -30.16 -30.31
N ALA A 408 -10.55 -30.93 -29.36
CA ALA A 408 -9.76 -31.73 -28.44
C ALA A 408 -10.44 -33.09 -28.21
N TYR A 409 -9.63 -34.13 -28.04
CA TYR A 409 -10.09 -35.46 -27.70
C TYR A 409 -10.60 -35.45 -26.26
N ASP A 410 -11.83 -35.91 -26.06
CA ASP A 410 -12.44 -36.07 -24.75
C ASP A 410 -12.33 -37.55 -24.34
N LEU A 411 -11.51 -37.82 -23.32
CA LEU A 411 -11.28 -39.17 -22.77
C LEU A 411 -12.55 -39.82 -22.21
N VAL A 412 -13.50 -39.02 -21.70
CA VAL A 412 -14.76 -39.52 -21.13
C VAL A 412 -15.74 -39.86 -22.25
N SER A 413 -15.87 -38.97 -23.23
CA SER A 413 -16.77 -39.17 -24.38
C SER A 413 -16.19 -40.07 -25.47
N LYS A 414 -14.90 -40.43 -25.37
CA LYS A 414 -14.14 -41.26 -26.34
C LYS A 414 -14.18 -40.75 -27.78
N ARG A 415 -14.25 -39.43 -27.96
CA ARG A 415 -14.34 -38.79 -29.27
C ARG A 415 -13.71 -37.40 -29.26
N VAL A 416 -13.38 -36.90 -30.45
CA VAL A 416 -12.98 -35.51 -30.63
C VAL A 416 -14.20 -34.60 -30.45
N ASN A 417 -14.08 -33.62 -29.57
CA ASN A 417 -15.08 -32.61 -29.28
C ASN A 417 -14.56 -31.22 -29.69
N CYS A 418 -15.35 -30.51 -30.50
CA CYS A 418 -15.01 -29.17 -31.01
C CYS A 418 -15.88 -28.06 -30.41
N ASP A 419 -16.85 -28.40 -29.55
CA ASP A 419 -17.75 -27.44 -28.91
C ASP A 419 -17.20 -26.94 -27.56
N HIS A 420 -16.42 -27.78 -26.85
CA HIS A 420 -15.94 -27.52 -25.49
C HIS A 420 -14.43 -27.75 -25.32
N CYS A 421 -13.62 -27.14 -26.17
CA CYS A 421 -12.16 -27.35 -26.19
C CYS A 421 -11.32 -26.07 -26.02
N CYS A 422 -11.97 -24.91 -25.88
CA CYS A 422 -11.30 -23.64 -25.57
C CYS A 422 -10.79 -23.62 -24.13
N GLY A 423 -9.72 -22.86 -23.93
CA GLY A 423 -9.26 -22.46 -22.60
C GLY A 423 -10.24 -21.52 -21.88
N TYR A 424 -9.92 -21.23 -20.62
CA TYR A 424 -10.77 -20.44 -19.72
C TYR A 424 -10.17 -19.06 -19.46
N SER A 425 -11.03 -18.08 -19.16
CA SER A 425 -10.60 -16.78 -18.68
C SER A 425 -11.40 -16.32 -17.46
N ILE A 426 -10.84 -15.36 -16.74
CA ILE A 426 -11.46 -14.78 -15.55
C ILE A 426 -12.15 -13.49 -15.97
N HIS A 427 -13.48 -13.51 -15.93
CA HIS A 427 -14.32 -12.35 -16.21
C HIS A 427 -14.65 -11.63 -14.91
N TYR A 428 -14.34 -10.33 -14.90
CA TYR A 428 -14.73 -9.42 -13.83
C TYR A 428 -15.99 -8.69 -14.25
N THR A 429 -17.05 -8.87 -13.49
CA THR A 429 -18.29 -8.12 -13.64
C THR A 429 -18.11 -6.68 -13.16
N PRO A 430 -18.92 -5.72 -13.66
CA PRO A 430 -18.86 -4.33 -13.20
C PRO A 430 -19.07 -4.18 -11.67
N HIS A 431 -19.91 -5.04 -11.07
CA HIS A 431 -20.16 -5.01 -9.63
C HIS A 431 -18.92 -5.34 -8.80
N ILE A 432 -18.05 -6.26 -9.25
CA ILE A 432 -16.77 -6.56 -8.58
C ILE A 432 -15.85 -5.34 -8.65
N GLY A 433 -15.83 -4.63 -9.78
CA GLY A 433 -15.06 -3.39 -9.91
C GLY A 433 -15.49 -2.31 -8.91
N VAL A 434 -16.81 -2.10 -8.75
CA VAL A 434 -17.37 -1.17 -7.76
C VAL A 434 -17.06 -1.63 -6.33
N ALA A 435 -17.20 -2.92 -6.05
CA ALA A 435 -16.87 -3.52 -4.76
C ALA A 435 -15.40 -3.28 -4.36
N ILE A 436 -14.47 -3.41 -5.32
CA ILE A 436 -13.04 -3.13 -5.11
C ILE A 436 -12.83 -1.65 -4.80
N LEU A 437 -13.42 -0.73 -5.58
CA LEU A 437 -13.29 0.71 -5.33
C LEU A 437 -13.87 1.12 -3.96
N PHE A 438 -15.03 0.56 -3.61
CA PHE A 438 -15.65 0.73 -2.30
C PHE A 438 -14.73 0.24 -1.17
N HIS A 439 -14.09 -0.93 -1.34
CA HIS A 439 -13.13 -1.49 -0.39
C HIS A 439 -11.88 -0.61 -0.20
N LEU A 440 -11.34 -0.07 -1.29
CA LEU A 440 -10.20 0.85 -1.27
C LEU A 440 -10.56 2.19 -0.59
N PHE A 441 -11.71 2.76 -0.92
CA PHE A 441 -12.20 3.99 -0.29
C PHE A 441 -12.44 3.79 1.21
N GLY A 442 -13.02 2.66 1.60
CA GLY A 442 -13.25 2.32 2.99
C GLY A 442 -11.95 2.23 3.80
N CYS A 443 -10.88 1.70 3.21
CA CYS A 443 -9.53 1.73 3.81
C CYS A 443 -9.10 3.15 4.16
N TYR A 444 -9.17 4.02 3.15
CA TYR A 444 -8.70 5.39 3.28
C TYR A 444 -9.53 6.19 4.29
N TRP A 445 -10.85 5.99 4.31
CA TRP A 445 -11.74 6.62 5.29
C TRP A 445 -11.53 6.11 6.72
N ALA A 446 -11.31 4.81 6.92
CA ALA A 446 -10.91 4.24 8.22
C ALA A 446 -9.66 4.93 8.76
N THR A 447 -8.62 4.99 7.92
CA THR A 447 -7.32 5.55 8.31
C THR A 447 -7.46 7.01 8.70
N GLN A 448 -8.18 7.82 7.92
CA GLN A 448 -8.43 9.22 8.27
C GLN A 448 -9.25 9.37 9.56
N PHE A 449 -10.21 8.48 9.82
CA PHE A 449 -11.00 8.48 11.04
C PHE A 449 -10.15 8.20 12.29
N PHE A 450 -9.28 7.18 12.23
CA PHE A 450 -8.39 6.86 13.35
C PHE A 450 -7.34 7.95 13.58
N ILE A 451 -6.82 8.57 12.51
CA ILE A 451 -5.93 9.74 12.61
C ILE A 451 -6.66 10.91 13.28
N ALA A 452 -7.88 11.24 12.85
CA ALA A 452 -8.70 12.31 13.45
C ALA A 452 -8.97 12.08 14.95
N CYS A 453 -9.30 10.84 15.31
CA CYS A 453 -9.48 10.44 16.71
C CYS A 453 -8.18 10.62 17.50
N SER A 454 -7.05 10.10 17.00
CA SER A 454 -5.73 10.24 17.63
C SER A 454 -5.35 11.71 17.85
N SER A 455 -5.48 12.54 16.81
CA SER A 455 -5.21 13.98 16.88
C SER A 455 -6.07 14.68 17.94
N THR A 456 -7.37 14.36 18.01
CA THR A 456 -8.27 14.96 19.01
C THR A 456 -7.88 14.57 20.44
N VAL A 457 -7.45 13.32 20.67
CA VAL A 457 -6.98 12.86 21.99
C VAL A 457 -5.70 13.60 22.39
N ILE A 458 -4.70 13.65 21.52
CA ILE A 458 -3.43 14.34 21.78
C ILE A 458 -3.68 15.81 22.09
N ALA A 459 -4.45 16.49 21.24
CA ALA A 459 -4.80 17.89 21.43
C ALA A 459 -5.52 18.14 22.75
N GLY A 460 -6.50 17.31 23.10
CA GLY A 460 -7.22 17.46 24.37
C GLY A 460 -6.36 17.19 25.60
N SER A 461 -5.32 16.37 25.48
CA SER A 461 -4.36 16.10 26.56
C SER A 461 -3.41 17.28 26.76
N VAL A 462 -2.87 17.81 25.66
CA VAL A 462 -1.95 18.97 25.67
C VAL A 462 -2.67 20.24 26.10
N ALA A 463 -3.91 20.46 25.64
CA ALA A 463 -4.73 21.57 26.09
C ALA A 463 -5.00 21.48 27.60
N SER A 464 -5.26 20.28 28.14
CA SER A 464 -5.46 20.10 29.59
C SER A 464 -4.20 20.47 30.38
N TYR A 465 -3.01 20.19 29.84
CA TYR A 465 -1.74 20.62 30.44
C TYR A 465 -1.55 22.15 30.35
N TYR A 466 -1.83 22.77 29.21
CA TYR A 466 -1.66 24.22 29.01
C TYR A 466 -2.52 25.02 29.99
N TRP A 467 -3.82 24.70 30.05
CA TRP A 467 -4.79 25.46 30.84
C TRP A 467 -4.77 25.15 32.35
N ALA A 468 -4.10 24.08 32.78
CA ALA A 468 -3.98 23.74 34.20
C ALA A 468 -3.06 24.68 35.01
N ARG A 469 -2.26 25.53 34.35
CA ARG A 469 -1.24 26.36 35.02
C ARG A 469 -1.73 27.62 35.74
N GLY A 470 -2.99 28.02 35.56
CA GLY A 470 -3.52 29.24 36.19
C GLY A 470 -4.55 29.01 37.29
N GLU A 471 -4.86 27.76 37.65
CA GLU A 471 -5.71 27.45 38.81
C GLU A 471 -4.84 27.01 40.00
N THR A 472 -4.94 27.73 41.11
CA THR A 472 -4.39 27.31 42.41
C THR A 472 -5.26 26.18 42.99
N SER A 473 -4.64 25.00 43.15
CA SER A 473 -5.09 23.78 43.88
C SER A 473 -5.85 22.70 43.06
N PRO A 474 -5.90 21.44 43.52
CA PRO A 474 -4.90 20.40 43.30
C PRO A 474 -5.45 19.22 42.45
N GLU A 475 -4.53 18.36 41.99
CA GLU A 475 -4.76 17.09 41.27
C GLU A 475 -5.11 17.22 39.77
N ILE A 476 -4.06 17.39 38.96
CA ILE A 476 -4.06 16.94 37.57
C ILE A 476 -4.41 15.44 37.60
N PRO A 477 -5.59 15.00 37.10
CA PRO A 477 -5.98 13.60 37.21
C PRO A 477 -4.97 12.73 36.48
N PHE A 478 -4.70 11.57 37.08
CA PHE A 478 -3.51 10.74 36.89
C PHE A 478 -3.23 10.24 35.45
N LEU A 479 -4.02 10.58 34.42
CA LEU A 479 -3.63 10.45 33.00
C LEU A 479 -4.48 11.37 32.08
N PRO A 480 -3.99 12.56 31.69
CA PRO A 480 -4.66 13.49 30.77
C PRO A 480 -5.09 12.86 29.44
N VAL A 481 -4.31 11.88 28.95
CA VAL A 481 -4.58 11.12 27.72
C VAL A 481 -5.87 10.30 27.82
N PHE A 482 -6.06 9.53 28.90
CA PHE A 482 -7.26 8.71 29.05
C PHE A 482 -8.51 9.58 29.28
N SER A 483 -8.38 10.69 30.02
CA SER A 483 -9.47 11.66 30.18
C SER A 483 -9.90 12.25 28.83
N SER A 484 -8.92 12.67 28.01
CA SER A 484 -9.16 13.18 26.66
C SER A 484 -9.80 12.11 25.75
N MET A 485 -9.33 10.87 25.82
CA MET A 485 -9.89 9.73 25.09
C MET A 485 -11.35 9.46 25.46
N LYS A 486 -11.67 9.44 26.77
CA LYS A 486 -13.05 9.28 27.27
C LYS A 486 -13.97 10.40 26.76
N ARG A 487 -13.46 11.64 26.72
CA ARG A 487 -14.19 12.81 26.22
C ARG A 487 -14.47 12.72 24.72
N LEU A 488 -13.49 12.28 23.92
CA LEU A 488 -13.68 12.00 22.49
C LEU A 488 -14.77 10.94 22.28
N MET A 489 -14.62 9.78 22.93
CA MET A 489 -15.52 8.64 22.78
C MET A 489 -16.96 8.97 23.18
N ARG A 490 -17.15 9.84 24.18
CA ARG A 490 -18.50 10.19 24.65
C ARG A 490 -19.16 11.29 23.82
N TYR A 491 -18.41 12.28 23.32
CA TYR A 491 -19.01 13.52 22.82
C TYR A 491 -18.64 13.90 21.38
N SER A 492 -17.51 13.44 20.84
CA SER A 492 -16.91 14.02 19.63
C SER A 492 -16.64 13.01 18.50
N LEU A 493 -17.02 11.74 18.65
CA LEU A 493 -16.89 10.72 17.61
C LEU A 493 -17.57 11.11 16.29
N GLY A 494 -18.77 11.70 16.34
CA GLY A 494 -19.48 12.17 15.14
C GLY A 494 -18.73 13.28 14.40
N SER A 495 -18.13 14.22 15.13
CA SER A 495 -17.33 15.29 14.54
C SER A 495 -16.04 14.74 13.91
N ALA A 496 -15.43 13.72 14.51
CA ALA A 496 -14.28 13.03 13.93
C ALA A 496 -14.67 12.26 12.64
N ALA A 497 -15.84 11.60 12.62
CA ALA A 497 -16.37 10.92 11.43
C ALA A 497 -16.68 11.88 10.28
N LEU A 498 -17.28 13.04 10.58
CA LEU A 498 -17.54 14.09 9.59
C LEU A 498 -16.24 14.66 9.03
N GLY A 499 -15.29 15.01 9.91
CA GLY A 499 -14.00 15.56 9.49
C GLY A 499 -13.20 14.58 8.62
N SER A 500 -13.13 13.30 9.03
CA SER A 500 -12.43 12.29 8.25
C SER A 500 -13.11 11.99 6.91
N LEU A 501 -14.44 12.02 6.83
CA LEU A 501 -15.17 11.82 5.58
C LEU A 501 -14.86 12.93 4.57
N ILE A 502 -14.86 14.19 5.03
CA ILE A 502 -14.53 15.34 4.18
C ILE A 502 -13.11 15.21 3.65
N VAL A 503 -12.14 14.88 4.51
CA VAL A 503 -10.74 14.62 4.08
C VAL A 503 -10.70 13.54 3.02
N SER A 504 -11.33 12.40 3.30
CA SER A 504 -11.24 11.22 2.44
C SER A 504 -11.84 11.46 1.05
N PHE A 505 -12.99 12.13 0.98
CA PHE A 505 -13.65 12.44 -0.27
C PHE A 505 -12.88 13.46 -1.10
N VAL A 506 -12.44 14.56 -0.48
CA VAL A 506 -11.80 15.67 -1.19
C VAL A 506 -10.40 15.27 -1.68
N GLU A 507 -9.61 14.54 -0.89
CA GLU A 507 -8.30 14.05 -1.33
C GLU A 507 -8.42 13.04 -2.48
N SER A 508 -9.43 12.16 -2.44
CA SER A 508 -9.70 11.21 -3.53
C SER A 508 -10.04 11.93 -4.84
N ILE A 509 -10.89 12.96 -4.77
CA ILE A 509 -11.25 13.79 -5.94
C ILE A 509 -10.04 14.53 -6.48
N ARG A 510 -9.20 15.11 -5.62
CA ARG A 510 -7.96 15.79 -6.03
C ARG A 510 -7.05 14.84 -6.81
N PHE A 511 -6.86 13.62 -6.29
CA PHE A 511 -6.02 12.62 -6.95
C PHE A 511 -6.54 12.25 -8.34
N MET A 512 -7.85 12.03 -8.48
CA MET A 512 -8.48 11.76 -9.78
C MET A 512 -8.32 12.93 -10.75
N LEU A 513 -8.66 14.15 -10.32
CA LEU A 513 -8.62 15.33 -11.19
C LEU A 513 -7.18 15.67 -11.63
N GLU A 514 -6.20 15.53 -10.75
CA GLU A 514 -4.79 15.73 -11.10
C GLU A 514 -4.25 14.62 -12.03
N SER A 515 -4.78 13.41 -11.93
CA SER A 515 -4.45 12.31 -12.84
C SER A 515 -5.05 12.53 -14.24
N ILE A 516 -6.31 12.98 -14.30
CA ILE A 516 -6.97 13.36 -15.56
C ILE A 516 -6.23 14.54 -16.21
N ARG A 517 -5.90 15.58 -15.44
CA ARG A 517 -5.11 16.72 -15.91
C ARG A 517 -3.75 16.30 -16.47
N ARG A 518 -3.06 15.34 -15.83
CA ARG A 518 -1.78 14.80 -16.30
C ARG A 518 -1.93 14.03 -17.62
N LYS A 519 -3.02 13.29 -17.81
CA LYS A 519 -3.31 12.61 -19.09
C LYS A 519 -3.70 13.58 -20.20
N LEU A 520 -4.38 14.67 -19.87
CA LEU A 520 -4.76 15.72 -20.82
C LEU A 520 -3.60 16.66 -21.17
N LYS A 521 -2.45 16.56 -20.49
CA LYS A 521 -1.26 17.40 -20.71
C LYS A 521 -0.50 17.12 -22.01
N VAL A 522 -1.02 16.27 -22.90
CA VAL A 522 -0.56 16.14 -24.30
C VAL A 522 -1.18 17.22 -25.22
N SER A 523 -2.11 18.04 -24.73
CA SER A 523 -2.57 19.22 -25.46
C SER A 523 -2.68 20.43 -24.54
N SER A 524 -1.53 21.05 -24.26
CA SER A 524 -1.46 22.35 -23.58
C SER A 524 -1.74 23.48 -24.57
N THR A 525 -2.91 23.48 -25.20
CA THR A 525 -3.40 24.62 -25.97
C THR A 525 -4.50 25.27 -25.15
N THR A 526 -4.23 26.48 -24.65
CA THR A 526 -5.26 27.33 -24.03
C THR A 526 -6.44 27.41 -25.00
N PRO A 527 -7.67 26.98 -24.62
CA PRO A 527 -8.80 27.03 -25.55
C PRO A 527 -8.98 28.46 -26.05
N HIS A 528 -9.13 28.65 -27.37
CA HIS A 528 -9.26 29.99 -27.97
C HIS A 528 -10.57 30.70 -27.56
N SER A 529 -11.56 29.95 -27.07
CA SER A 529 -12.84 30.51 -26.62
C SER A 529 -12.76 31.15 -25.23
N TYR A 530 -13.45 32.28 -25.06
CA TYR A 530 -13.56 33.00 -23.79
C TYR A 530 -14.07 32.10 -22.64
N ILE A 531 -15.02 31.21 -22.95
CA ILE A 531 -15.61 30.25 -22.01
C ILE A 531 -14.57 29.21 -21.56
N GLY A 532 -13.72 28.71 -22.46
CA GLY A 532 -12.68 27.75 -22.12
C GLY A 532 -11.56 28.35 -21.24
N LYS A 533 -11.24 29.63 -21.44
CA LYS A 533 -10.31 30.37 -20.56
C LYS A 533 -10.91 30.61 -19.17
N ALA A 534 -12.18 31.03 -19.11
CA ALA A 534 -12.89 31.22 -17.84
C ALA A 534 -13.02 29.91 -17.03
N ALA A 535 -13.34 28.79 -17.69
CA ALA A 535 -13.41 27.46 -17.08
C ALA A 535 -12.03 26.97 -16.58
N PHE A 536 -10.96 27.25 -17.32
CA PHE A 536 -9.60 26.89 -16.92
C PHE A 536 -9.09 27.71 -15.71
N HIS A 537 -9.39 29.01 -15.67
CA HIS A 537 -8.99 29.86 -14.54
C HIS A 537 -9.86 29.61 -13.28
N SER A 538 -11.17 29.44 -13.44
CA SER A 538 -12.08 29.12 -12.33
C SER A 538 -11.79 27.75 -11.71
N SER A 539 -11.53 26.72 -12.51
CA SER A 539 -11.14 25.40 -11.99
C SER A 539 -9.83 25.47 -11.18
N ARG A 540 -8.81 26.16 -11.68
CA ARG A 540 -7.52 26.33 -10.98
C ARG A 540 -7.65 27.15 -9.69
N PHE A 541 -8.56 28.12 -9.65
CA PHE A 541 -8.90 28.88 -8.45
C PHE A 541 -9.66 28.02 -7.44
N CYS A 542 -10.70 27.28 -7.86
CA CYS A 542 -11.41 26.32 -7.02
C CYS A 542 -10.48 25.26 -6.43
N PHE A 543 -9.51 24.74 -7.20
CA PHE A 543 -8.49 23.82 -6.67
C PHE A 543 -7.62 24.45 -5.58
N ARG A 544 -7.25 25.74 -5.71
CA ARG A 544 -6.46 26.44 -4.69
C ARG A 544 -7.29 26.78 -3.44
N CYS A 545 -8.57 27.12 -3.61
CA CYS A 545 -9.50 27.32 -2.50
C CYS A 545 -9.73 26.01 -1.73
N ILE A 546 -10.00 24.91 -2.44
CA ILE A 546 -10.12 23.57 -1.87
C ILE A 546 -8.81 23.17 -1.16
N GLU A 547 -7.65 23.41 -1.78
CA GLU A 547 -6.33 23.14 -1.18
C GLU A 547 -6.07 23.93 0.11
N TRP A 548 -6.44 25.20 0.15
CA TRP A 548 -6.27 26.05 1.33
C TRP A 548 -7.26 25.68 2.45
N THR A 549 -8.53 25.43 2.09
CA THR A 549 -9.56 24.94 3.02
C THR A 549 -9.13 23.59 3.63
N ILE A 550 -8.62 22.62 2.87
CA ILE A 550 -8.16 21.33 3.42
C ILE A 550 -6.97 21.47 4.39
N LYS A 551 -5.96 22.27 4.03
CA LYS A 551 -4.69 22.35 4.79
C LYS A 551 -4.82 23.15 6.09
N SER A 552 -5.74 24.11 6.15
CA SER A 552 -5.95 24.96 7.33
C SER A 552 -7.06 24.44 8.27
N VAL A 553 -8.04 23.68 7.75
CA VAL A 553 -9.27 23.36 8.48
C VAL A 553 -9.21 22.10 9.33
N ASN A 554 -8.58 20.99 8.92
CA ASN A 554 -8.88 19.71 9.59
C ASN A 554 -8.13 19.48 10.91
N ARG A 555 -6.82 19.71 10.92
CA ARG A 555 -5.97 19.48 12.10
C ARG A 555 -6.29 20.47 13.22
N ASN A 556 -6.44 21.74 12.86
CA ASN A 556 -6.78 22.81 13.78
C ASN A 556 -8.25 22.72 14.25
N ALA A 557 -9.18 22.22 13.41
CA ALA A 557 -10.53 21.92 13.87
C ALA A 557 -10.54 20.84 14.95
N TYR A 558 -9.75 19.76 14.83
CA TYR A 558 -9.67 18.73 15.89
C TYR A 558 -9.14 19.29 17.21
N ILE A 559 -8.19 20.24 17.15
CA ILE A 559 -7.71 20.96 18.33
C ILE A 559 -8.85 21.78 18.95
N MET A 560 -9.59 22.55 18.15
CA MET A 560 -10.71 23.34 18.65
C MET A 560 -11.90 22.49 19.13
N ILE A 561 -12.14 21.30 18.55
CA ILE A 561 -13.10 20.32 19.08
C ILE A 561 -12.63 19.87 20.48
N ALA A 562 -11.34 19.56 20.63
CA ALA A 562 -10.78 19.11 21.89
C ALA A 562 -10.90 20.19 22.98
N ILE A 563 -10.59 21.44 22.68
CA ILE A 563 -10.68 22.59 23.60
C ILE A 563 -12.14 22.96 23.89
N THR A 564 -12.92 23.29 22.85
CA THR A 564 -14.24 23.93 23.00
C THR A 564 -15.43 22.97 23.09
N GLY A 565 -15.29 21.74 22.59
CA GLY A 565 -16.39 20.77 22.48
C GLY A 565 -17.50 21.15 21.47
N LYS A 566 -17.20 22.04 20.51
CA LYS A 566 -18.11 22.43 19.40
C LYS A 566 -18.08 21.37 18.28
N SER A 567 -19.09 21.39 17.40
CA SER A 567 -19.16 20.52 16.20
C SER A 567 -18.07 20.84 15.19
N PHE A 568 -17.81 19.94 14.25
CA PHE A 568 -16.68 20.04 13.32
C PHE A 568 -16.64 21.37 12.55
N CYS A 569 -17.72 21.75 11.87
CA CYS A 569 -17.75 22.98 11.08
C CYS A 569 -17.58 24.24 11.93
N LYS A 570 -18.16 24.25 13.15
CA LYS A 570 -18.04 25.41 14.05
C LYS A 570 -16.64 25.52 14.64
N ALA A 571 -16.03 24.39 15.01
CA ALA A 571 -14.66 24.34 15.51
C ALA A 571 -13.66 24.72 14.42
N SER A 572 -13.90 24.29 13.17
CA SER A 572 -13.16 24.71 11.99
C SER A 572 -13.21 26.22 11.79
N ALA A 573 -14.39 26.83 11.83
CA ALA A 573 -14.54 28.27 11.64
C ALA A 573 -13.72 29.06 12.67
N ILE A 574 -13.81 28.66 13.95
CA ILE A 574 -13.05 29.30 15.04
C ILE A 574 -11.55 29.10 14.84
N ALA A 575 -11.11 27.89 14.49
CA ALA A 575 -9.70 27.62 14.24
C ALA A 575 -9.15 28.50 13.12
N THR A 576 -9.90 28.65 12.03
CA THR A 576 -9.52 29.51 10.89
C THR A 576 -9.46 30.97 11.29
N GLU A 577 -10.45 31.47 12.03
CA GLU A 577 -10.48 32.85 12.55
C GLU A 577 -9.26 33.15 13.43
N LEU A 578 -8.98 32.27 14.40
CA LEU A 578 -7.85 32.40 15.32
C LEU A 578 -6.50 32.42 14.60
N ILE A 579 -6.36 31.59 13.55
CA ILE A 579 -5.16 31.54 12.72
C ILE A 579 -5.01 32.80 11.89
N ILE A 580 -6.08 33.31 11.28
CA ILE A 580 -6.04 34.52 10.44
C ILE A 580 -5.66 35.74 11.29
N ASN A 581 -6.29 35.91 12.44
CA ASN A 581 -6.05 37.04 13.34
C ASN A 581 -4.60 37.08 13.87
N ASN A 582 -3.95 35.93 13.96
CA ASN A 582 -2.60 35.77 14.49
C ASN A 582 -1.59 35.25 13.44
N ILE A 583 -1.90 35.36 12.14
CA ILE A 583 -1.17 34.65 11.06
C ILE A 583 0.31 35.00 10.96
N LEU A 584 0.67 36.27 11.22
CA LEU A 584 2.06 36.74 11.23
C LEU A 584 2.86 36.15 12.40
N ARG A 585 2.19 35.86 13.52
CA ARG A 585 2.77 35.29 14.73
C ARG A 585 2.85 33.75 14.66
N ILE A 586 1.83 33.10 14.08
CA ILE A 586 1.71 31.63 13.97
C ILE A 586 2.48 31.08 12.75
N GLY A 587 2.39 31.76 11.59
CA GLY A 587 2.88 31.26 10.30
C GLY A 587 4.39 31.06 10.23
N ARG A 588 5.15 31.67 11.15
CA ARG A 588 6.62 31.62 11.18
C ARG A 588 7.18 30.49 12.04
N VAL A 589 6.46 30.06 13.08
CA VAL A 589 6.92 29.03 14.05
C VAL A 589 6.65 27.61 13.52
N ASN A 590 5.50 27.39 12.88
CA ASN A 590 5.06 26.05 12.46
C ASN A 590 5.86 25.49 11.29
N VAL A 591 6.22 26.33 10.32
CA VAL A 591 6.85 25.88 9.06
C VAL A 591 8.25 25.29 9.27
N ILE A 592 8.95 25.64 10.35
CA ILE A 592 10.36 25.25 10.55
C ILE A 592 10.46 23.88 11.25
N GLY A 593 9.62 23.61 12.26
CA GLY A 593 9.56 22.31 12.93
C GLY A 593 9.07 21.19 12.01
N ASP A 594 8.08 21.49 11.16
CA ASP A 594 7.47 20.52 10.24
C ASP A 594 8.48 19.85 9.30
N VAL A 595 9.53 20.56 8.88
CA VAL A 595 10.52 19.99 7.95
C VAL A 595 11.35 18.89 8.63
N ILE A 596 11.74 19.07 9.90
CA ILE A 596 12.50 18.06 10.65
C ILE A 596 11.63 16.84 10.93
N LEU A 597 10.37 17.07 11.31
CA LEU A 597 9.39 16.01 11.56
C LEU A 597 9.13 15.21 10.29
N PHE A 598 8.99 15.89 9.15
CA PHE A 598 8.89 15.25 7.84
C PHE A 598 10.14 14.42 7.50
N LEU A 599 11.33 14.95 7.74
CA LEU A 599 12.57 14.24 7.47
C LEU A 599 12.70 12.97 8.32
N GLY A 600 12.33 13.03 9.60
CA GLY A 600 12.33 11.85 10.45
C GLY A 600 11.31 10.80 10.02
N LYS A 601 10.12 11.19 9.54
CA LYS A 601 9.15 10.27 8.91
C LYS A 601 9.77 9.56 7.70
N LEU A 602 10.51 10.31 6.87
CA LEU A 602 11.25 9.72 5.74
C LEU A 602 12.33 8.75 6.23
N CYS A 603 13.14 9.08 7.24
CA CYS A 603 14.15 8.18 7.78
C CYS A 603 13.58 6.84 8.28
N VAL A 604 12.46 6.88 9.01
CA VAL A 604 11.78 5.67 9.51
C VAL A 604 11.27 4.82 8.34
N SER A 605 10.57 5.46 7.38
CA SER A 605 10.02 4.76 6.22
C SER A 605 11.11 4.21 5.28
N LEU A 606 12.20 4.95 5.03
CA LEU A 606 13.31 4.52 4.18
C LEU A 606 14.11 3.38 4.84
N SER A 607 14.32 3.44 6.16
CA SER A 607 14.88 2.32 6.92
C SER A 607 14.01 1.06 6.75
N SER A 608 12.70 1.19 6.91
CA SER A 608 11.74 0.10 6.67
C SER A 608 11.85 -0.49 5.25
N ALA A 609 11.94 0.37 4.23
CA ALA A 609 12.09 -0.05 2.84
C ALA A 609 13.43 -0.78 2.61
N LEU A 610 14.53 -0.24 3.14
CA LEU A 610 15.87 -0.83 3.03
C LEU A 610 15.91 -2.23 3.65
N PHE A 611 15.43 -2.38 4.89
CA PHE A 611 15.37 -3.68 5.56
C PHE A 611 14.43 -4.67 4.86
N ALA A 612 13.27 -4.21 4.38
CA ALA A 612 12.36 -5.05 3.60
C ALA A 612 13.04 -5.60 2.36
N PHE A 613 13.78 -4.73 1.66
CA PHE A 613 14.53 -5.14 0.49
C PHE A 613 15.59 -6.21 0.84
N LEU A 614 16.41 -5.95 1.88
CA LEU A 614 17.45 -6.90 2.31
C LEU A 614 16.87 -8.26 2.70
N MET A 615 15.73 -8.29 3.38
CA MET A 615 15.04 -9.55 3.71
C MET A 615 14.50 -10.27 2.47
N LEU A 616 14.00 -9.55 1.47
CA LEU A 616 13.47 -10.12 0.23
C LEU A 616 14.56 -10.57 -0.74
N ASP A 617 15.80 -10.09 -0.58
CA ASP A 617 16.95 -10.55 -1.39
C ASP A 617 17.54 -11.89 -0.90
N THR A 618 17.02 -12.45 0.20
CA THR A 618 17.44 -13.75 0.74
C THR A 618 16.99 -14.93 -0.14
N HIS A 619 17.72 -16.06 -0.05
CA HIS A 619 17.46 -17.26 -0.85
C HIS A 619 16.00 -17.75 -0.78
N LYS A 620 15.35 -17.60 0.38
CA LYS A 620 13.94 -17.96 0.61
C LYS A 620 12.97 -17.32 -0.38
N TYR A 621 13.21 -16.07 -0.80
CA TYR A 621 12.32 -15.32 -1.69
C TYR A 621 12.85 -15.24 -3.14
N ARG A 622 14.08 -15.69 -3.39
CA ARG A 622 14.69 -15.76 -4.73
C ARG A 622 14.47 -17.09 -5.45
N SER A 623 14.58 -18.21 -4.74
CA SER A 623 14.69 -19.54 -5.38
C SER A 623 13.81 -20.64 -4.77
N ALA A 624 13.15 -20.40 -3.63
CA ALA A 624 12.28 -21.41 -2.98
C ALA A 624 10.79 -21.27 -3.40
N HIS A 625 9.88 -22.10 -2.84
CA HIS A 625 8.41 -22.00 -3.09
C HIS A 625 7.82 -20.59 -2.85
N ASN A 626 8.45 -19.81 -1.96
CA ASN A 626 8.10 -18.41 -1.69
C ASN A 626 8.72 -17.41 -2.69
N LYS A 627 9.19 -17.89 -3.85
CA LYS A 627 9.72 -17.03 -4.92
C LYS A 627 8.70 -15.97 -5.30
N ILE A 628 9.13 -14.72 -5.18
CA ILE A 628 8.38 -13.54 -5.58
C ILE A 628 8.80 -13.11 -6.97
N SER A 629 7.88 -12.49 -7.71
CA SER A 629 8.14 -12.02 -9.06
C SER A 629 9.05 -10.79 -9.07
N SER A 630 8.85 -9.89 -8.10
CA SER A 630 9.68 -8.70 -7.91
C SER A 630 9.60 -8.19 -6.46
N PRO A 631 10.74 -7.87 -5.81
CA PRO A 631 10.73 -7.31 -4.45
C PRO A 631 10.24 -5.86 -4.40
N VAL A 632 10.18 -5.16 -5.54
CA VAL A 632 9.90 -3.72 -5.61
C VAL A 632 8.56 -3.38 -4.97
N PHE A 633 7.52 -4.11 -5.33
CA PHE A 633 6.17 -3.78 -4.86
C PHE A 633 5.99 -4.06 -3.36
N PRO A 634 6.37 -5.24 -2.81
CA PRO A 634 6.41 -5.44 -1.37
C PRO A 634 7.25 -4.38 -0.61
N VAL A 635 8.39 -3.94 -1.16
CA VAL A 635 9.21 -2.87 -0.56
C VAL A 635 8.49 -1.53 -0.55
N VAL A 636 7.79 -1.17 -1.63
CA VAL A 636 6.97 0.06 -1.68
C VAL A 636 5.83 -0.01 -0.68
N VAL A 637 5.22 -1.19 -0.48
CA VAL A 637 4.19 -1.39 0.56
C VAL A 637 4.80 -1.24 1.96
N CYS A 638 5.96 -1.85 2.24
CA CYS A 638 6.68 -1.64 3.49
C CYS A 638 7.02 -0.17 3.73
N TRP A 639 7.50 0.53 2.71
CA TRP A 639 7.78 1.97 2.75
C TRP A 639 6.54 2.78 3.12
N GLY A 640 5.41 2.50 2.46
CA GLY A 640 4.13 3.15 2.73
C GLY A 640 3.61 2.86 4.15
N LEU A 641 3.65 1.59 4.59
CA LEU A 641 3.28 1.20 5.95
C LEU A 641 4.18 1.86 6.98
N GLY A 642 5.50 1.83 6.78
CA GLY A 642 6.47 2.50 7.64
C GLY A 642 6.25 4.01 7.71
N TYR A 643 5.86 4.66 6.61
CA TYR A 643 5.48 6.07 6.60
C TYR A 643 4.19 6.35 7.38
N VAL A 644 3.18 5.49 7.27
CA VAL A 644 1.94 5.59 8.06
C VAL A 644 2.25 5.46 9.54
N VAL A 645 3.04 4.45 9.94
CA VAL A 645 3.47 4.24 11.32
C VAL A 645 4.23 5.47 11.83
N ALA A 646 5.23 5.94 11.09
CA ALA A 646 5.97 7.15 11.46
C ALA A 646 5.04 8.36 11.60
N THR A 647 4.07 8.52 10.70
CA THR A 647 3.10 9.62 10.75
C THR A 647 2.28 9.59 12.05
N LEU A 648 1.83 8.43 12.51
CA LEU A 648 1.08 8.31 13.77
C LEU A 648 1.89 8.74 15.00
N PHE A 649 3.16 8.34 15.07
CA PHE A 649 4.03 8.67 16.20
C PHE A 649 4.47 10.13 16.17
N PHE A 650 4.88 10.62 15.01
CA PHE A 650 5.34 12.00 14.84
C PHE A 650 4.18 13.00 14.99
N ALA A 651 2.94 12.58 14.68
CA ALA A 651 1.75 13.37 14.95
C ALA A 651 1.63 13.76 16.43
N VAL A 652 2.23 13.04 17.38
CA VAL A 652 2.28 13.47 18.79
C VAL A 652 2.99 14.81 18.94
N VAL A 653 4.19 14.94 18.35
CA VAL A 653 4.99 16.16 18.43
C VAL A 653 4.31 17.28 17.67
N GLU A 654 3.91 16.98 16.43
CA GLU A 654 3.21 17.94 15.60
C GLU A 654 1.97 18.46 16.34
N MET A 655 1.10 17.58 16.84
CA MET A 655 -0.18 17.99 17.46
C MET A 655 0.07 18.72 18.78
N SER A 656 1.14 18.39 19.49
CA SER A 656 1.51 19.12 20.70
C SER A 656 1.90 20.56 20.39
N ILE A 657 2.72 20.79 19.36
CA ILE A 657 3.12 22.14 18.91
C ILE A 657 1.89 22.94 18.51
N ASP A 658 1.09 22.41 17.59
CA ASP A 658 -0.12 23.10 17.10
C ASP A 658 -1.09 23.44 18.24
N THR A 659 -1.28 22.51 19.18
CA THR A 659 -2.21 22.70 20.29
C THR A 659 -1.72 23.79 21.24
N ILE A 660 -0.42 23.82 21.54
CA ILE A 660 0.16 24.86 22.41
C ILE A 660 0.03 26.24 21.74
N ILE A 661 0.34 26.33 20.44
CA ILE A 661 0.26 27.59 19.70
C ILE A 661 -1.19 28.08 19.62
N LEU A 662 -2.14 27.22 19.26
CA LEU A 662 -3.56 27.58 19.22
C LEU A 662 -4.10 27.94 20.62
N SER A 663 -3.67 27.23 21.66
CA SER A 663 -4.06 27.57 23.05
C SER A 663 -3.49 28.93 23.45
N PHE A 664 -2.24 29.24 23.07
CA PHE A 664 -1.63 30.55 23.28
C PHE A 664 -2.37 31.68 22.56
N CYS A 665 -2.78 31.48 21.31
CA CYS A 665 -3.54 32.48 20.58
C CYS A 665 -4.92 32.71 21.20
N GLN A 666 -5.59 31.64 21.62
CA GLN A 666 -6.87 31.73 22.32
C GLN A 666 -6.72 32.47 23.66
N ASP A 667 -5.70 32.15 24.44
CA ASP A 667 -5.35 32.79 25.72
C ASP A 667 -5.06 34.29 25.54
N SER A 668 -4.28 34.64 24.51
CA SER A 668 -3.95 36.03 24.19
C SER A 668 -5.19 36.83 23.77
N GLU A 669 -6.09 36.26 22.95
CA GLU A 669 -7.34 36.96 22.57
C GLU A 669 -8.28 37.17 23.78
N GLU A 670 -8.38 36.20 24.68
CA GLU A 670 -9.25 36.29 25.86
C GLU A 670 -8.74 37.29 26.91
N HIS A 671 -7.42 37.50 26.96
CA HIS A 671 -6.76 38.38 27.93
C HIS A 671 -6.14 39.64 27.31
N GLN A 672 -6.82 40.27 26.34
CA GLN A 672 -6.41 41.58 25.76
C GLN A 672 -4.95 41.64 25.23
N GLY A 673 -4.45 40.52 24.71
CA GLY A 673 -3.12 40.40 24.12
C GLY A 673 -2.07 39.75 25.05
N THR A 674 -2.35 39.53 26.33
CA THR A 674 -1.39 38.94 27.29
C THR A 674 -1.77 37.52 27.70
N ALA A 675 -1.07 36.51 27.15
CA ALA A 675 -1.32 35.11 27.50
C ALA A 675 -0.93 34.81 28.97
N GLN A 676 -1.89 34.38 29.79
CA GLN A 676 -1.69 34.16 31.23
C GLN A 676 -1.21 32.75 31.57
N TYR A 677 -1.60 31.76 30.76
CA TYR A 677 -1.36 30.33 31.03
C TYR A 677 -0.13 29.78 30.27
N ALA A 678 0.50 30.62 29.44
CA ALA A 678 1.61 30.26 28.58
C ALA A 678 2.86 29.82 29.37
N PRO A 679 3.50 28.68 29.03
CA PRO A 679 4.75 28.29 29.65
C PRO A 679 5.87 29.31 29.40
N PRO A 680 6.74 29.62 30.40
CA PRO A 680 7.83 30.59 30.22
C PRO A 680 8.74 30.30 29.02
N LEU A 681 9.06 29.01 28.81
CA LEU A 681 9.86 28.54 27.68
C LEU A 681 9.22 28.86 26.31
N LEU A 682 7.89 28.85 26.23
CA LEU A 682 7.18 29.23 25.01
C LEU A 682 7.29 30.73 24.75
N ILE A 683 7.12 31.56 25.79
CA ILE A 683 7.23 33.02 25.69
C ILE A 683 8.64 33.42 25.26
N GLU A 684 9.66 32.83 25.90
CA GLU A 684 11.08 33.01 25.53
C GLU A 684 11.32 32.62 24.07
N THR A 685 10.85 31.43 23.65
CA THR A 685 10.99 30.97 22.27
C THR A 685 10.34 31.90 21.25
N LEU A 686 9.15 32.44 21.56
CA LEU A 686 8.45 33.38 20.68
C LEU A 686 9.17 34.74 20.61
N ASN A 687 9.76 35.19 21.72
CA ASN A 687 10.53 36.44 21.79
C ASN A 687 11.86 36.34 21.02
N ASP A 688 12.62 35.26 21.22
CA ASP A 688 13.87 34.99 20.51
C ASP A 688 13.66 34.99 18.98
N GLN A 689 12.55 34.41 18.53
CA GLN A 689 12.21 34.41 17.10
C GLN A 689 11.90 35.81 16.57
N ASN A 690 11.25 36.67 17.36
CA ASN A 690 10.97 38.05 16.98
C ASN A 690 12.26 38.87 16.87
N GLU A 691 13.19 38.70 17.80
CA GLU A 691 14.47 39.41 17.84
C GLU A 691 15.37 39.02 16.67
N MET A 692 15.50 37.71 16.39
CA MET A 692 16.25 37.20 15.26
C MET A 692 15.71 37.70 13.90
N GLN A 693 14.41 38.04 13.81
CA GLN A 693 13.84 38.66 12.61
C GLN A 693 14.33 40.08 12.39
N ARG A 694 14.32 40.89 13.46
CA ARG A 694 14.82 42.27 13.44
C ARG A 694 16.26 42.31 12.92
N LEU A 695 17.06 41.33 13.33
CA LEU A 695 18.45 41.19 12.88
C LEU A 695 18.56 40.76 11.40
N THR A 696 17.67 39.89 10.90
CA THR A 696 17.68 39.46 9.48
C THR A 696 17.06 40.45 8.50
N GLN A 697 16.20 41.37 8.95
CA GLN A 697 15.55 42.35 8.07
C GLN A 697 16.37 43.61 7.82
N GLY A 698 17.46 43.84 8.56
CA GLY A 698 18.31 45.03 8.44
C GLY A 698 17.56 46.32 8.84
N PRO A 699 18.26 47.38 9.30
CA PRO A 699 17.64 48.68 9.42
C PRO A 699 17.29 49.17 8.00
N HIS A 700 16.02 49.51 7.78
CA HIS A 700 15.57 50.17 6.56
C HIS A 700 16.24 51.52 6.35
#